data_AF-A0A1F7F939-F1
#
_entry.id   AF-A0A1F7F939-F1
#
_cell.length_a   1.000
_cell.length_b   1.000
_cell.length_c   1.000
_cell.angle_alpha   90.00
_cell.angle_beta   90.00
_cell.angle_gamma   90.00
#
_symmetry.space_group_name_H-M   'P 1'
#
loop_
_entity.id
_entity.type
_entity.pdbx_description
1 polymer ?
#
loop_
_entity_poly.entity_id
_entity_poly.type
_entity_poly.pdbx_seq_one_letter_code
_entity_poly.pdbx_strand_id
1 'polypeptide(L)'
;MSLLRFRCFAPLVLFFFVFNSVAYVIPEINAQVKANLRSILKRGQALGRRAGITGQWGDSITNTWVYLAGIGTFGCGGYGAACTAYEPVWQWMGASRPTGDWTNPLQAFKDEYHCNAPGWTMPTGSGCITGAIPLENPSWTLVMYGTNDLMTATASQQWTDATAEQNKQRMKFLLSGVSEYGIIPCVSTVPPLIDRQPSVSLYNQKLKTLAADELQIPLVDFYEALTAYHPTDWQGTSISNDGIHPSARNSDWSADSFNSDGYGMRNRLTGDLATKLKAMIFENSPPDGPDYPILDVVSPTHAWGEYSAVADVEFSWSLDGGATATEYSYVFDQASNTIPDSVSEGAATSVEFTSVQPGNWYFHVRANSALGWGPATHYLVRIVPPGQIVIQNGVNGYTGSKDACLNKLGADGNYSTYAFSFQQFFTGSYGDYKKRMIIRFDDISSILAGKTIYSASFNIMLMEDLPRYVLSDSDSLSLHEVTSTWNPSKVTYNSRDSATPWTTAGGDFNAQRIGTVWTPPAHANTWLSFDVTAQVQAWAANPSLNNGLILCAIGPSSTGGAIVGRHHVAISMRPKLVINTDPGSKVNAAAGGDVVIPVLGAVYPNPGNPAVTIPILCGPRSEVLVQIFAVNGALVKSFNVRNPGHSTVVQNLTWKGDDKAGKNVSSGVYFAQAIAAGHQSAGLRTIMLCR
;
A
#
# COMPACT_ATOMS: atom_id res chain seq x y z
N MET A 1 -27.51 45.72 -66.22
CA MET A 1 -26.20 46.42 -66.26
C MET A 1 -25.83 46.80 -64.84
N SER A 2 -24.91 46.04 -64.23
CA SER A 2 -23.59 46.52 -63.77
C SER A 2 -23.64 47.19 -62.39
N LEU A 3 -22.87 46.84 -61.34
CA LEU A 3 -21.63 46.10 -61.19
C LEU A 3 -21.51 45.70 -59.70
N LEU A 4 -21.16 44.44 -59.42
CA LEU A 4 -20.65 43.98 -58.12
C LEU A 4 -19.35 44.73 -57.78
N ARG A 5 -19.20 45.20 -56.54
CA ARG A 5 -17.88 45.54 -55.96
C ARG A 5 -17.44 44.41 -55.03
N PHE A 6 -16.56 43.56 -55.52
CA PHE A 6 -15.69 42.70 -54.72
C PHE A 6 -14.72 43.57 -53.93
N ARG A 7 -14.63 43.38 -52.61
CA ARG A 7 -13.45 43.79 -51.83
C ARG A 7 -12.48 42.63 -51.81
N CYS A 8 -11.30 42.86 -52.39
CA CYS A 8 -10.18 41.92 -52.39
C CYS A 8 -9.72 41.63 -50.97
N PHE A 9 -9.72 40.35 -50.57
CA PHE A 9 -8.85 39.85 -49.52
C PHE A 9 -7.45 39.69 -50.12
N ALA A 10 -6.46 40.36 -49.54
CA ALA A 10 -5.05 40.04 -49.78
C ALA A 10 -4.74 38.71 -49.07
N PRO A 11 -4.10 37.73 -49.74
CA PRO A 11 -3.66 36.53 -49.04
C PRO A 11 -2.44 36.91 -48.19
N LEU A 12 -2.62 36.90 -46.87
CA LEU A 12 -1.52 36.89 -45.93
C LEU A 12 -0.79 35.55 -46.13
N VAL A 13 0.34 35.59 -46.85
CA VAL A 13 1.24 34.43 -46.96
C VAL A 13 1.84 34.20 -45.57
N LEU A 14 1.23 33.30 -44.81
CA LEU A 14 1.83 32.74 -43.59
C LEU A 14 3.07 31.96 -44.06
N PHE A 15 4.25 32.53 -43.85
CA PHE A 15 5.48 31.76 -43.86
C PHE A 15 5.43 30.80 -42.66
N PHE A 16 4.96 29.58 -42.89
CA PHE A 16 5.23 28.46 -42.01
C PHE A 16 6.73 28.15 -42.13
N PHE A 17 7.54 28.71 -41.23
CA PHE A 17 8.78 28.04 -40.86
C PHE A 17 8.38 26.80 -40.07
N VAL A 18 8.32 25.66 -40.76
CA VAL A 18 8.27 24.34 -40.12
C VAL A 18 9.66 24.11 -39.52
N PHE A 19 9.89 24.61 -38.31
CA PHE A 19 10.83 23.94 -37.43
C PHE A 19 10.16 22.64 -37.02
N ASN A 20 10.60 21.52 -37.61
CA ASN A 20 10.30 20.19 -37.08
C ASN A 20 11.04 20.02 -35.75
N SER A 21 10.63 20.74 -34.71
CA SER A 21 10.93 20.35 -33.33
C SER A 21 9.87 19.30 -32.97
N VAL A 22 10.27 18.04 -32.90
CA VAL A 22 9.42 16.99 -32.35
C VAL A 22 9.06 17.42 -30.92
N ALA A 23 7.82 17.84 -30.70
CA ALA A 23 7.35 18.33 -29.43
C ALA A 23 7.08 17.14 -28.50
N TYR A 24 8.01 16.85 -27.59
CA TYR A 24 7.64 16.06 -26.42
C TYR A 24 6.60 16.85 -25.60
N VAL A 25 5.62 16.15 -25.04
CA VAL A 25 4.50 16.77 -24.32
C VAL A 25 4.80 16.77 -22.83
N ILE A 26 4.83 17.96 -22.23
CA ILE A 26 4.85 18.10 -20.76
C ILE A 26 3.45 17.71 -20.26
N PRO A 27 3.33 16.82 -19.25
CA PRO A 27 2.03 16.42 -18.72
C PRO A 27 1.11 17.61 -18.43
N GLU A 28 -0.14 17.50 -18.87
CA GLU A 28 -1.19 18.46 -18.55
C GLU A 28 -1.50 18.41 -17.05
N ILE A 29 -1.59 19.59 -16.43
CA ILE A 29 -2.10 19.80 -15.08
C ILE A 29 -3.39 20.61 -15.24
N ASN A 30 -4.45 19.95 -15.66
CA ASN A 30 -5.79 20.54 -15.72
C ASN A 30 -6.36 20.78 -14.30
N ALA A 31 -7.54 21.39 -14.21
CA ALA A 31 -8.16 21.71 -12.92
C ALA A 31 -8.37 20.49 -12.01
N GLN A 32 -8.71 19.31 -12.56
CA GLN A 32 -8.94 18.08 -11.76
C GLN A 32 -7.62 17.53 -11.19
N VAL A 33 -6.57 17.47 -12.01
CA VAL A 33 -5.23 17.08 -11.54
C VAL A 33 -4.74 18.09 -10.50
N LYS A 34 -4.86 19.40 -10.78
CA LYS A 34 -4.46 20.45 -9.83
C LYS A 34 -5.16 20.31 -8.48
N ALA A 35 -6.48 20.08 -8.45
CA ALA A 35 -7.25 19.91 -7.22
C ALA A 35 -6.73 18.74 -6.37
N ASN A 36 -6.47 17.58 -7.00
CA ASN A 36 -5.90 16.42 -6.32
C ASN A 36 -4.50 16.73 -5.74
N LEU A 37 -3.61 17.32 -6.55
CA LEU A 37 -2.25 17.65 -6.12
C LEU A 37 -2.22 18.69 -5.00
N ARG A 38 -3.11 19.68 -5.03
CA ARG A 38 -3.25 20.68 -3.96
C ARG A 38 -3.74 20.06 -2.66
N SER A 39 -4.70 19.11 -2.71
CA SER A 39 -5.12 18.34 -1.53
C SER A 39 -3.97 17.53 -0.92
N ILE A 40 -3.12 16.90 -1.75
CA ILE A 40 -1.92 16.20 -1.27
C ILE A 40 -0.91 17.19 -0.65
N LEU A 41 -0.67 18.33 -1.31
CA LEU A 41 0.25 19.37 -0.82
C LEU A 41 -0.14 19.88 0.56
N LYS A 42 -1.43 20.19 0.77
CA LYS A 42 -1.95 20.70 2.05
C LYS A 42 -1.73 19.70 3.19
N ARG A 43 -1.98 18.41 2.92
CA ARG A 43 -1.64 17.33 3.87
C ARG A 43 -0.13 17.26 4.13
N GLY A 44 0.70 17.40 3.10
CA GLY A 44 2.15 17.48 3.24
C GLY A 44 2.61 18.66 4.10
N GLN A 45 2.00 19.82 3.94
CA GLN A 45 2.29 21.00 4.76
C GLN A 45 1.95 20.77 6.24
N ALA A 46 0.80 20.14 6.52
CA ALA A 46 0.41 19.76 7.89
C ALA A 46 1.38 18.73 8.52
N LEU A 47 1.99 17.88 7.69
CA LEU A 47 3.04 16.92 8.10
C LEU A 47 4.45 17.52 8.14
N GLY A 48 4.63 18.80 7.81
CA GLY A 48 5.93 19.47 7.84
C GLY A 48 6.87 19.11 6.67
N ARG A 49 6.33 18.73 5.50
CA ARG A 49 7.13 18.48 4.29
C ARG A 49 7.85 19.75 3.82
N ARG A 50 9.10 19.60 3.39
CA ARG A 50 9.88 20.74 2.85
C ARG A 50 9.42 21.03 1.44
N ALA A 51 8.85 22.22 1.24
CA ALA A 51 8.36 22.66 -0.06
C ALA A 51 9.47 22.56 -1.12
N GLY A 52 9.17 21.81 -2.18
CA GLY A 52 10.00 21.67 -3.36
C GLY A 52 11.00 20.55 -3.38
N ILE A 53 11.41 20.02 -2.22
CA ILE A 53 12.39 18.93 -2.19
C ILE A 53 11.83 17.70 -2.90
N THR A 54 12.58 17.21 -3.89
CA THR A 54 12.19 16.03 -4.68
C THR A 54 12.75 14.74 -4.08
N GLY A 55 11.92 13.71 -3.97
CA GLY A 55 12.41 12.33 -3.90
C GLY A 55 12.92 11.88 -5.28
N GLN A 56 14.01 11.13 -5.33
CA GLN A 56 14.55 10.54 -6.57
C GLN A 56 14.43 9.02 -6.50
N TRP A 57 13.27 8.46 -6.84
CA TRP A 57 13.00 7.04 -6.62
C TRP A 57 12.92 6.27 -7.93
N GLY A 58 13.81 5.30 -8.12
CA GLY A 58 13.86 4.51 -9.36
C GLY A 58 15.03 3.55 -9.44
N ASP A 59 15.32 3.05 -10.64
CA ASP A 59 16.41 2.09 -10.90
C ASP A 59 17.73 2.75 -11.33
N SER A 60 18.59 2.04 -12.09
CA SER A 60 19.88 2.56 -12.59
C SER A 60 19.74 3.85 -13.39
N ILE A 61 18.64 4.01 -14.15
CA ILE A 61 18.40 5.20 -14.98
C ILE A 61 18.07 6.40 -14.10
N THR A 62 17.46 6.16 -12.93
CA THR A 62 17.29 7.19 -11.91
C THR A 62 18.58 7.42 -11.12
N ASN A 63 19.32 6.37 -10.75
CA ASN A 63 20.53 6.47 -9.92
C ASN A 63 21.73 7.15 -10.61
N THR A 64 21.78 7.15 -11.93
CA THR A 64 22.95 7.62 -12.68
C THR A 64 23.45 9.01 -12.28
N TRP A 65 24.78 9.20 -12.37
CA TRP A 65 25.43 10.48 -12.10
C TRP A 65 25.10 11.55 -13.14
N VAL A 66 24.62 11.16 -14.33
CA VAL A 66 24.18 12.10 -15.37
C VAL A 66 22.75 12.63 -15.17
N TYR A 67 22.06 12.18 -14.12
CA TYR A 67 20.72 12.64 -13.77
C TYR A 67 20.80 14.12 -13.38
N LEU A 68 20.13 14.96 -14.17
CA LEU A 68 20.25 16.42 -14.14
C LEU A 68 21.69 16.95 -14.30
N ALA A 69 22.62 16.15 -14.83
CA ALA A 69 23.96 16.65 -15.17
C ALA A 69 23.91 17.60 -16.37
N GLY A 70 24.97 18.40 -16.53
CA GLY A 70 25.06 19.53 -17.44
C GLY A 70 24.84 20.90 -16.77
N ILE A 71 24.50 20.90 -15.47
CA ILE A 71 24.24 22.10 -14.65
C ILE A 71 25.53 22.66 -13.99
N GLY A 72 26.64 21.91 -14.07
CA GLY A 72 27.83 22.03 -13.21
C GLY A 72 28.70 23.29 -13.27
N THR A 73 28.34 24.29 -14.08
CA THR A 73 29.10 25.54 -14.19
C THR A 73 28.27 26.83 -14.01
N PHE A 74 27.00 26.77 -13.58
CA PHE A 74 26.09 27.94 -13.65
C PHE A 74 26.08 28.58 -15.04
N GLY A 75 25.97 27.72 -16.05
CA GLY A 75 26.15 28.11 -17.44
C GLY A 75 26.95 27.02 -18.13
N CYS A 76 26.23 25.96 -18.52
CA CYS A 76 26.52 25.07 -19.64
C CYS A 76 27.76 25.54 -20.40
N GLY A 77 28.92 24.92 -20.16
CA GLY A 77 30.22 25.40 -20.64
C GLY A 77 30.19 25.73 -22.14
N GLY A 78 29.95 27.01 -22.47
CA GLY A 78 29.81 27.52 -23.83
C GLY A 78 28.42 27.49 -24.49
N TYR A 79 27.34 26.97 -23.86
CA TYR A 79 26.08 26.61 -24.55
C TYR A 79 24.78 27.20 -23.95
N GLY A 80 24.73 28.53 -23.75
CA GLY A 80 23.49 29.32 -23.89
C GLY A 80 22.58 29.56 -22.65
N ALA A 81 21.64 30.50 -22.81
CA ALA A 81 20.75 31.07 -21.78
C ALA A 81 19.60 30.15 -21.29
N ALA A 82 19.40 28.99 -21.92
CA ALA A 82 18.29 28.08 -21.58
C ALA A 82 18.52 27.34 -20.26
N CYS A 83 19.78 26.98 -19.94
CA CYS A 83 20.11 26.26 -18.71
C CYS A 83 19.95 27.13 -17.44
N THR A 84 20.30 28.42 -17.52
CA THR A 84 20.16 29.39 -16.41
C THR A 84 18.70 29.60 -16.02
N ALA A 85 17.75 29.40 -16.94
CA ALA A 85 16.33 29.55 -16.64
C ALA A 85 15.81 28.48 -15.66
N TYR A 86 16.45 27.29 -15.60
CA TYR A 86 16.03 26.23 -14.68
C TYR A 86 16.74 26.28 -13.32
N GLU A 87 17.79 27.09 -13.15
CA GLU A 87 18.51 27.18 -11.88
C GLU A 87 17.57 27.38 -10.66
N PRO A 88 16.57 28.30 -10.71
CA PRO A 88 15.67 28.49 -9.57
C PRO A 88 14.82 27.26 -9.24
N VAL A 89 14.37 26.50 -10.26
CA VAL A 89 13.56 25.29 -10.02
C VAL A 89 14.44 24.16 -9.49
N TRP A 90 15.68 24.04 -9.93
CA TRP A 90 16.60 23.03 -9.41
C TRP A 90 16.96 23.28 -7.96
N GLN A 91 17.26 24.53 -7.59
CA GLN A 91 17.50 24.90 -6.19
C GLN A 91 16.27 24.60 -5.33
N TRP A 92 15.07 24.90 -5.83
CA TRP A 92 13.81 24.52 -5.19
C TRP A 92 13.68 23.00 -4.98
N MET A 93 14.20 22.18 -5.92
CA MET A 93 14.27 20.72 -5.81
C MET A 93 15.25 20.18 -4.78
N GLY A 94 16.10 21.03 -4.21
CA GLY A 94 17.17 20.63 -3.30
C GLY A 94 18.51 20.43 -4.00
N ALA A 95 18.68 20.95 -5.22
CA ALA A 95 19.97 20.94 -5.91
C ALA A 95 21.03 21.69 -5.11
N SER A 96 22.19 21.06 -4.98
CA SER A 96 23.42 21.69 -4.54
C SER A 96 24.25 22.14 -5.75
N ARG A 97 25.14 23.13 -5.56
CA ARG A 97 26.03 23.60 -6.62
C ARG A 97 26.95 22.45 -7.04
N PRO A 98 26.93 22.00 -8.30
CA PRO A 98 27.76 20.88 -8.71
C PRO A 98 29.24 21.31 -8.84
N THR A 99 30.19 20.38 -8.73
CA THR A 99 31.64 20.64 -8.83
C THR A 99 32.23 20.36 -10.22
N GLY A 100 31.40 19.93 -11.18
CA GLY A 100 31.80 19.71 -12.58
C GLY A 100 30.63 19.37 -13.50
N ASP A 101 30.84 19.42 -14.82
CA ASP A 101 29.76 19.37 -15.83
C ASP A 101 28.95 18.05 -15.83
N TRP A 102 29.56 16.94 -15.40
CA TRP A 102 28.93 15.62 -15.32
C TRP A 102 28.48 15.22 -13.90
N THR A 103 28.35 16.19 -13.01
CA THR A 103 27.96 15.94 -11.62
C THR A 103 26.46 16.13 -11.41
N ASN A 104 25.88 15.25 -10.60
CA ASN A 104 24.47 15.30 -10.26
C ASN A 104 24.22 16.39 -9.21
N PRO A 105 23.38 17.41 -9.49
CA PRO A 105 23.07 18.45 -8.53
C PRO A 105 22.32 17.94 -7.28
N LEU A 106 21.59 16.83 -7.41
CA LEU A 106 20.86 16.13 -6.36
C LEU A 106 21.63 14.90 -5.84
N GLN A 107 22.96 14.91 -5.91
CA GLN A 107 23.81 13.81 -5.44
C GLN A 107 23.58 13.42 -3.96
N ALA A 108 23.08 14.35 -3.14
CA ALA A 108 22.74 14.09 -1.74
C ALA A 108 21.55 13.13 -1.56
N PHE A 109 20.81 12.83 -2.64
CA PHE A 109 19.67 11.91 -2.63
C PHE A 109 19.92 10.74 -3.61
N LYS A 110 21.14 10.20 -3.64
CA LYS A 110 21.54 9.06 -4.47
C LYS A 110 22.03 7.92 -3.62
N ASP A 111 21.79 6.69 -4.08
CA ASP A 111 22.08 5.39 -3.45
C ASP A 111 20.85 4.62 -2.93
N GLU A 112 21.14 3.44 -2.38
CA GLU A 112 20.15 2.51 -1.83
C GLU A 112 19.39 3.05 -0.61
N TYR A 113 19.94 4.01 0.15
CA TYR A 113 19.24 4.67 1.24
C TYR A 113 18.26 5.74 0.74
N HIS A 114 18.49 6.24 -0.47
CA HIS A 114 17.66 7.21 -1.18
C HIS A 114 16.74 6.58 -2.23
N CYS A 115 16.60 5.26 -2.17
CA CYS A 115 15.72 4.46 -3.01
C CYS A 115 15.97 4.63 -4.49
N ASN A 116 17.24 4.73 -4.88
CA ASN A 116 17.63 4.61 -6.26
C ASN A 116 18.94 3.83 -6.38
N ALA A 117 18.90 2.69 -7.08
CA ALA A 117 20.09 1.89 -7.28
C ALA A 117 19.98 0.99 -8.52
N PRO A 118 21.12 0.53 -9.07
CA PRO A 118 21.13 -0.30 -10.26
C PRO A 118 20.49 -1.66 -10.02
N GLY A 119 19.79 -2.19 -11.02
CA GLY A 119 19.15 -3.50 -10.97
C GLY A 119 17.88 -3.57 -10.10
N TRP A 120 17.46 -2.47 -9.49
CA TRP A 120 16.28 -2.45 -8.64
C TRP A 120 14.99 -2.56 -9.45
N THR A 121 14.11 -3.43 -8.97
CA THR A 121 12.73 -3.58 -9.44
C THR A 121 11.79 -2.75 -8.55
N MET A 122 10.54 -2.56 -9.00
CA MET A 122 9.53 -1.84 -8.21
C MET A 122 9.38 -2.41 -6.78
N PRO A 123 9.31 -3.75 -6.55
CA PRO A 123 9.22 -4.29 -5.19
C PRO A 123 10.41 -3.97 -4.29
N THR A 124 11.62 -3.90 -4.85
CA THR A 124 12.82 -3.50 -4.09
C THR A 124 12.73 -2.03 -3.71
N GLY A 125 12.40 -1.17 -4.68
CA GLY A 125 12.26 0.27 -4.49
C GLY A 125 11.19 0.64 -3.48
N SER A 126 10.00 0.04 -3.59
CA SER A 126 8.88 0.26 -2.65
C SER A 126 9.26 -0.10 -1.21
N GLY A 127 10.14 -1.10 -1.05
CA GLY A 127 10.72 -1.51 0.23
C GLY A 127 11.57 -0.44 0.92
N CYS A 128 12.16 0.47 0.14
CA CYS A 128 13.07 1.48 0.66
C CYS A 128 12.37 2.80 1.05
N ILE A 129 11.31 3.20 0.33
CA ILE A 129 10.76 4.57 0.35
C ILE A 129 10.44 5.07 1.77
N THR A 130 9.84 4.24 2.61
CA THR A 130 9.53 4.61 4.00
C THR A 130 10.77 5.04 4.80
N GLY A 131 11.94 4.45 4.52
CA GLY A 131 13.21 4.80 5.14
C GLY A 131 13.84 6.09 4.58
N ALA A 132 13.66 6.37 3.29
CA ALA A 132 14.19 7.58 2.64
C ALA A 132 13.43 8.85 3.02
N ILE A 133 12.10 8.75 3.21
CA ILE A 133 11.24 9.89 3.54
C ILE A 133 11.75 10.73 4.73
N PRO A 134 12.14 10.17 5.89
CA PRO A 134 12.69 10.96 6.99
C PRO A 134 14.10 11.52 6.72
N LEU A 135 14.87 10.96 5.78
CA LEU A 135 16.20 11.45 5.40
C LEU A 135 16.10 12.69 4.50
N GLU A 136 15.15 12.67 3.57
CA GLU A 136 15.01 13.68 2.50
C GLU A 136 13.98 14.77 2.86
N ASN A 137 12.93 14.39 3.58
CA ASN A 137 11.70 15.14 3.83
C ASN A 137 11.11 15.81 2.56
N PRO A 138 10.83 15.03 1.49
CA PRO A 138 10.40 15.57 0.20
C PRO A 138 8.93 16.02 0.23
N SER A 139 8.54 16.89 -0.70
CA SER A 139 7.14 17.26 -0.92
C SER A 139 6.58 16.77 -2.25
N TRP A 140 7.43 16.27 -3.15
CA TRP A 140 7.04 15.65 -4.41
C TRP A 140 8.10 14.66 -4.90
N THR A 141 7.80 13.85 -5.92
CA THR A 141 8.73 12.88 -6.52
C THR A 141 8.39 12.62 -7.99
N LEU A 142 9.38 12.25 -8.79
CA LEU A 142 9.19 11.60 -10.08
C LEU A 142 9.68 10.14 -9.97
N VAL A 143 8.73 9.21 -9.89
CA VAL A 143 9.01 7.78 -9.73
C VAL A 143 9.22 7.12 -11.09
N MET A 144 10.28 6.33 -11.21
CA MET A 144 10.51 5.49 -12.40
C MET A 144 11.10 4.14 -12.02
N TYR A 145 10.25 3.14 -11.94
CA TYR A 145 10.59 1.72 -11.83
C TYR A 145 9.93 0.94 -12.96
N GLY A 146 10.48 -0.22 -13.30
CA GLY A 146 9.86 -1.15 -14.24
C GLY A 146 10.82 -1.67 -15.30
N THR A 147 11.95 -1.00 -15.57
CA THR A 147 12.90 -1.49 -16.58
C THR A 147 13.47 -2.85 -16.17
N ASN A 148 13.93 -2.98 -14.92
CA ASN A 148 14.43 -4.25 -14.41
C ASN A 148 13.31 -5.28 -14.24
N ASP A 149 12.08 -4.86 -13.89
CA ASP A 149 10.92 -5.76 -13.83
C ASP A 149 10.68 -6.45 -15.18
N LEU A 150 10.74 -5.69 -16.29
CA LEU A 150 10.61 -6.20 -17.67
C LEU A 150 11.76 -7.13 -18.07
N MET A 151 12.93 -6.95 -17.45
CA MET A 151 14.15 -7.73 -17.74
C MET A 151 14.29 -8.98 -16.84
N THR A 152 13.43 -9.17 -15.84
CA THR A 152 13.44 -10.38 -14.99
C THR A 152 13.05 -11.66 -15.73
N ALA A 153 12.33 -11.54 -16.86
CA ALA A 153 11.94 -12.64 -17.72
C ALA A 153 12.92 -12.82 -18.88
N THR A 154 13.02 -14.03 -19.46
CA THR A 154 13.86 -14.26 -20.65
C THR A 154 13.35 -13.47 -21.87
N ALA A 155 14.17 -13.29 -22.90
CA ALA A 155 13.76 -12.50 -24.07
C ALA A 155 12.60 -13.07 -24.87
N SER A 156 12.41 -14.39 -24.80
CA SER A 156 11.25 -15.07 -25.36
C SER A 156 9.97 -14.91 -24.53
N GLN A 157 10.06 -14.42 -23.29
CA GLN A 157 8.95 -14.26 -22.36
C GLN A 157 8.52 -12.78 -22.29
N GLN A 158 7.72 -12.36 -23.26
CA GLN A 158 7.08 -11.04 -23.23
C GLN A 158 5.97 -11.01 -22.17
N TRP A 159 5.73 -9.83 -21.60
CA TRP A 159 4.62 -9.61 -20.66
C TRP A 159 3.27 -9.78 -21.35
N THR A 160 2.37 -10.43 -20.64
CA THR A 160 0.94 -10.48 -20.98
C THR A 160 0.20 -9.29 -20.36
N ASP A 161 -1.03 -9.02 -20.80
CA ASP A 161 -1.88 -8.00 -20.19
C ASP A 161 -2.06 -8.21 -18.68
N ALA A 162 -2.23 -9.45 -18.24
CA ALA A 162 -2.32 -9.81 -16.82
C ALA A 162 -1.05 -9.46 -16.04
N THR A 163 0.13 -9.66 -16.63
CA THR A 163 1.41 -9.32 -15.99
C THR A 163 1.60 -7.81 -15.89
N ALA A 164 1.22 -7.07 -16.95
CA ALA A 164 1.28 -5.62 -16.96
C ALA A 164 0.27 -5.01 -15.98
N GLU A 165 -0.94 -5.56 -15.89
CA GLU A 165 -1.96 -5.16 -14.92
C GLU A 165 -1.49 -5.39 -13.48
N GLN A 166 -0.84 -6.52 -13.20
CA GLN A 166 -0.25 -6.78 -11.89
C GLN A 166 0.82 -5.73 -11.52
N ASN A 167 1.70 -5.37 -12.46
CA ASN A 167 2.70 -4.32 -12.23
C ASN A 167 2.11 -2.91 -12.14
N LYS A 168 0.95 -2.67 -12.77
CA LYS A 168 0.18 -1.43 -12.58
C LYS A 168 -0.35 -1.33 -11.16
N GLN A 169 -0.94 -2.40 -10.62
CA GLN A 169 -1.46 -2.42 -9.25
C GLN A 169 -0.35 -2.18 -8.22
N ARG A 170 0.81 -2.81 -8.42
CA ARG A 170 2.02 -2.54 -7.67
C ARG A 170 2.43 -1.06 -7.65
N MET A 171 2.48 -0.44 -8.83
CA MET A 171 2.79 0.98 -8.96
C MET A 171 1.71 1.84 -8.28
N LYS A 172 0.43 1.46 -8.40
CA LYS A 172 -0.68 2.13 -7.70
C LYS A 172 -0.48 2.15 -6.20
N PHE A 173 -0.15 1.02 -5.57
CA PHE A 173 0.09 0.98 -4.11
C PHE A 173 1.28 1.83 -3.70
N LEU A 174 2.35 1.85 -4.51
CA LEU A 174 3.49 2.73 -4.27
C LEU A 174 3.05 4.20 -4.30
N LEU A 175 2.43 4.67 -5.38
CA LEU A 175 2.08 6.08 -5.58
C LEU A 175 0.97 6.54 -4.62
N SER A 176 0.00 5.69 -4.30
CA SER A 176 -1.00 5.96 -3.27
C SER A 176 -0.36 6.06 -1.88
N GLY A 177 0.57 5.16 -1.54
CA GLY A 177 1.31 5.23 -0.28
C GLY A 177 2.14 6.50 -0.16
N VAL A 178 2.78 6.93 -1.25
CA VAL A 178 3.49 8.23 -1.32
C VAL A 178 2.54 9.39 -1.03
N SER A 179 1.31 9.35 -1.55
CA SER A 179 0.28 10.36 -1.29
C SER A 179 -0.20 10.37 0.17
N GLU A 180 -0.21 9.22 0.86
CA GLU A 180 -0.53 9.14 2.30
C GLU A 180 0.49 9.89 3.17
N TYR A 181 1.73 10.07 2.68
CA TYR A 181 2.76 10.88 3.33
C TYR A 181 2.70 12.37 2.99
N GLY A 182 1.69 12.82 2.23
CA GLY A 182 1.57 14.20 1.77
C GLY A 182 2.65 14.59 0.74
N ILE A 183 3.17 13.62 0.00
CA ILE A 183 4.16 13.82 -1.06
C ILE A 183 3.43 13.70 -2.38
N ILE A 184 3.53 14.70 -3.26
CA ILE A 184 2.93 14.66 -4.60
C ILE A 184 3.61 13.57 -5.44
N PRO A 185 2.92 12.49 -5.83
CA PRO A 185 3.51 11.49 -6.72
C PRO A 185 3.43 11.97 -8.17
N CYS A 186 4.51 11.81 -8.91
CA CYS A 186 4.52 11.82 -10.37
C CYS A 186 5.19 10.53 -10.86
N VAL A 187 4.88 10.10 -12.07
CA VAL A 187 5.40 8.84 -12.62
C VAL A 187 5.99 9.07 -14.01
N SER A 188 7.07 8.38 -14.35
CA SER A 188 7.60 8.35 -15.71
C SER A 188 7.24 7.03 -16.39
N THR A 189 6.97 7.05 -17.69
CA THR A 189 7.07 5.83 -18.51
C THR A 189 8.52 5.33 -18.52
N VAL A 190 8.69 4.03 -18.76
CA VAL A 190 10.02 3.43 -18.93
C VAL A 190 10.47 3.56 -20.40
N PRO A 191 11.77 3.80 -20.67
CA PRO A 191 12.25 3.99 -22.04
C PRO A 191 12.19 2.70 -22.88
N PRO A 192 12.41 2.79 -24.21
CA PRO A 192 12.61 1.64 -25.06
C PRO A 192 13.70 0.70 -24.52
N LEU A 193 13.43 -0.62 -24.55
CA LEU A 193 14.36 -1.67 -24.17
C LEU A 193 14.53 -2.69 -25.32
N ILE A 194 15.76 -3.18 -25.50
CA ILE A 194 16.09 -4.22 -26.48
C ILE A 194 15.31 -5.50 -26.21
N ASP A 195 14.77 -6.10 -27.27
CA ASP A 195 13.97 -7.33 -27.21
C ASP A 195 12.77 -7.30 -26.25
N ARG A 196 12.27 -6.12 -25.87
CA ARG A 196 11.15 -5.96 -24.92
C ARG A 196 10.08 -4.95 -25.35
N GLN A 197 10.16 -4.40 -26.56
CA GLN A 197 9.23 -3.35 -27.02
C GLN A 197 7.74 -3.67 -26.79
N PRO A 198 7.21 -4.88 -27.12
CA PRO A 198 5.81 -5.17 -26.85
C PRO A 198 5.43 -5.05 -25.36
N SER A 199 6.32 -5.52 -24.48
CA SER A 199 6.13 -5.45 -23.02
C SER A 199 6.25 -4.02 -22.49
N VAL A 200 7.20 -3.23 -23.03
CA VAL A 200 7.38 -1.81 -22.71
C VAL A 200 6.14 -1.01 -23.10
N SER A 201 5.65 -1.15 -24.33
CA SER A 201 4.45 -0.43 -24.80
C SER A 201 3.23 -0.77 -23.95
N LEU A 202 3.05 -2.06 -23.62
CA LEU A 202 1.96 -2.52 -22.78
C LEU A 202 2.04 -1.94 -21.35
N TYR A 203 3.20 -2.00 -20.71
CA TYR A 203 3.37 -1.44 -19.37
C TYR A 203 3.19 0.08 -19.34
N ASN A 204 3.77 0.79 -20.32
CA ASN A 204 3.63 2.23 -20.42
C ASN A 204 2.16 2.64 -20.66
N GLN A 205 1.38 1.87 -21.42
CA GLN A 205 -0.06 2.11 -21.53
C GLN A 205 -0.77 1.96 -20.18
N LYS A 206 -0.41 0.95 -19.38
CA LYS A 206 -0.96 0.78 -18.03
C LYS A 206 -0.57 1.92 -17.08
N LEU A 207 0.65 2.47 -17.20
CA LEU A 207 1.07 3.64 -16.43
C LEU A 207 0.29 4.90 -16.82
N LYS A 208 -0.01 5.08 -18.11
CA LYS A 208 -0.85 6.18 -18.62
C LYS A 208 -2.26 6.13 -18.03
N THR A 209 -2.93 4.98 -18.07
CA THR A 209 -4.28 4.84 -17.49
C THR A 209 -4.26 4.96 -15.98
N LEU A 210 -3.23 4.42 -15.31
CA LEU A 210 -3.07 4.61 -13.86
C LEU A 210 -2.97 6.09 -13.48
N ALA A 211 -2.12 6.84 -14.16
CA ALA A 211 -1.88 8.25 -13.86
C ALA A 211 -3.10 9.12 -14.19
N ALA A 212 -3.69 8.92 -15.37
CA ALA A 212 -4.77 9.76 -15.89
C ALA A 212 -6.15 9.39 -15.34
N ASP A 213 -6.46 8.10 -15.16
CA ASP A 213 -7.83 7.66 -14.87
C ASP A 213 -8.00 7.30 -13.39
N GLU A 214 -6.99 6.68 -12.76
CA GLU A 214 -7.12 6.14 -11.40
C GLU A 214 -6.56 7.04 -10.31
N LEU A 215 -5.48 7.79 -10.58
CA LEU A 215 -4.77 8.59 -9.56
C LEU A 215 -4.85 10.09 -9.79
N GLN A 216 -5.16 10.57 -11.00
CA GLN A 216 -5.18 12.00 -11.35
C GLN A 216 -3.84 12.69 -11.01
N ILE A 217 -2.74 12.14 -11.51
CA ILE A 217 -1.36 12.60 -11.24
C ILE A 217 -0.58 12.84 -12.54
N PRO A 218 0.46 13.69 -12.54
CA PRO A 218 1.28 13.93 -13.72
C PRO A 218 2.08 12.67 -14.13
N LEU A 219 2.10 12.41 -15.44
CA LEU A 219 2.96 11.40 -16.05
C LEU A 219 3.93 12.04 -17.04
N VAL A 220 5.22 11.79 -16.88
CA VAL A 220 6.25 12.10 -17.88
C VAL A 220 6.30 10.96 -18.89
N ASP A 221 5.93 11.22 -20.14
CA ASP A 221 5.99 10.21 -21.19
C ASP A 221 7.38 10.15 -21.84
N PHE A 222 8.36 9.67 -21.08
CA PHE A 222 9.73 9.54 -21.53
C PHE A 222 9.88 8.60 -22.72
N TYR A 223 9.11 7.51 -22.76
CA TYR A 223 9.06 6.60 -23.91
C TYR A 223 8.70 7.34 -25.20
N GLU A 224 7.56 8.04 -25.19
CA GLU A 224 7.08 8.77 -26.36
C GLU A 224 8.06 9.86 -26.79
N ALA A 225 8.64 10.59 -25.83
CA ALA A 225 9.63 11.62 -26.12
C ALA A 225 10.86 11.06 -26.85
N LEU A 226 11.29 9.83 -26.54
CA LEU A 226 12.41 9.19 -27.23
C LEU A 226 11.99 8.61 -28.59
N THR A 227 10.84 7.92 -28.66
CA THR A 227 10.40 7.26 -29.89
C THR A 227 9.88 8.24 -30.94
N ALA A 228 9.52 9.46 -30.55
CA ALA A 228 9.14 10.50 -31.51
C ALA A 228 10.35 11.00 -32.34
N TYR A 229 11.57 10.96 -31.78
CA TYR A 229 12.81 11.21 -32.52
C TYR A 229 13.33 9.94 -33.20
N HIS A 230 13.24 8.80 -32.51
CA HIS A 230 13.74 7.51 -32.98
C HIS A 230 12.67 6.42 -32.91
N PRO A 231 11.74 6.34 -33.88
CA PRO A 231 10.65 5.37 -33.85
C PRO A 231 11.13 3.91 -33.88
N THR A 232 12.26 3.65 -34.54
CA THR A 232 12.78 2.29 -34.76
C THR A 232 14.27 2.13 -34.51
N ASP A 233 15.04 3.22 -34.43
CA ASP A 233 16.51 3.24 -34.39
C ASP A 233 17.06 3.88 -33.10
N TRP A 234 16.29 3.81 -32.01
CA TRP A 234 16.63 4.38 -30.70
C TRP A 234 17.88 3.72 -30.07
N GLN A 235 18.19 2.45 -30.39
CA GLN A 235 19.38 1.78 -29.87
C GLN A 235 20.65 2.28 -30.55
N GLY A 236 21.63 2.68 -29.76
CA GLY A 236 22.86 3.29 -30.25
C GLY A 236 22.69 4.76 -30.67
N THR A 237 21.53 5.38 -30.41
CA THR A 237 21.24 6.81 -30.61
C THR A 237 20.85 7.46 -29.28
N SER A 238 19.55 7.54 -28.96
CA SER A 238 18.96 8.08 -27.73
C SER A 238 18.96 7.07 -26.57
N ILE A 239 19.08 5.78 -26.88
CA ILE A 239 19.47 4.72 -25.96
C ILE A 239 20.89 4.26 -26.33
N SER A 240 21.70 3.93 -25.33
CA SER A 240 23.06 3.44 -25.50
C SER A 240 23.10 2.11 -26.28
N ASN A 241 24.29 1.70 -26.70
CA ASN A 241 24.48 0.44 -27.45
C ASN A 241 24.04 -0.81 -26.66
N ASP A 242 23.98 -0.72 -25.33
CA ASP A 242 23.46 -1.80 -24.48
C ASP A 242 21.95 -2.03 -24.64
N GLY A 243 21.23 -1.11 -25.30
CA GLY A 243 19.80 -1.20 -25.55
C GLY A 243 18.94 -1.07 -24.29
N ILE A 244 19.49 -0.56 -23.18
CA ILE A 244 18.80 -0.43 -21.88
C ILE A 244 18.89 1.00 -21.36
N HIS A 245 20.10 1.55 -21.27
CA HIS A 245 20.30 2.84 -20.61
C HIS A 245 20.22 3.98 -21.65
N PRO A 246 19.57 5.10 -21.34
CA PRO A 246 19.64 6.30 -22.18
C PRO A 246 21.09 6.68 -22.49
N SER A 247 21.32 7.26 -23.66
CA SER A 247 22.64 7.77 -24.02
C SER A 247 22.94 9.07 -23.26
N ALA A 248 24.19 9.27 -22.88
CA ALA A 248 24.72 10.54 -22.39
C ALA A 248 25.79 11.01 -23.38
N ARG A 249 25.45 11.97 -24.24
CA ARG A 249 26.38 12.45 -25.27
C ARG A 249 26.76 13.89 -25.10
N ASN A 250 25.79 14.72 -24.76
CA ASN A 250 25.95 16.14 -24.60
C ASN A 250 25.42 16.54 -23.21
N SER A 251 25.58 17.81 -22.88
CA SER A 251 24.93 18.42 -21.72
C SER A 251 24.06 19.60 -22.17
N ASP A 252 23.66 19.55 -23.45
CA ASP A 252 22.87 20.55 -24.15
C ASP A 252 21.43 20.04 -24.26
N TRP A 253 20.47 20.89 -23.92
CA TRP A 253 19.02 20.60 -23.97
C TRP A 253 18.36 21.26 -25.19
N SER A 254 19.13 21.53 -26.24
CA SER A 254 18.61 21.90 -27.55
C SER A 254 17.86 20.75 -28.20
N ALA A 255 16.91 21.09 -29.09
CA ALA A 255 16.15 20.11 -29.85
C ALA A 255 17.05 19.18 -30.68
N ASP A 256 18.18 19.69 -31.17
CA ASP A 256 19.16 18.93 -31.96
C ASP A 256 19.92 17.92 -31.09
N SER A 257 20.27 18.29 -29.86
CA SER A 257 20.97 17.41 -28.92
C SER A 257 20.13 16.18 -28.53
N PHE A 258 18.81 16.36 -28.39
CA PHE A 258 17.88 15.28 -28.02
C PHE A 258 17.84 14.10 -29.00
N ASN A 259 18.24 14.31 -30.26
CA ASN A 259 18.39 13.24 -31.26
C ASN A 259 19.55 12.26 -30.95
N SER A 260 20.33 12.51 -29.90
CA SER A 260 21.43 11.61 -29.56
C SER A 260 21.73 11.52 -28.07
N ASP A 261 21.02 12.28 -27.24
CA ASP A 261 21.22 12.40 -25.79
C ASP A 261 19.91 12.10 -25.02
N GLY A 262 19.67 10.82 -24.74
CA GLY A 262 18.47 10.38 -24.04
C GLY A 262 18.41 10.84 -22.58
N TYR A 263 19.56 10.94 -21.89
CA TYR A 263 19.61 11.51 -20.55
C TYR A 263 19.36 13.03 -20.58
N GLY A 264 19.83 13.74 -21.60
CA GLY A 264 19.46 15.13 -21.86
C GLY A 264 17.94 15.31 -21.96
N MET A 265 17.28 14.49 -22.78
CA MET A 265 15.81 14.50 -22.92
C MET A 265 15.10 14.23 -21.58
N ARG A 266 15.54 13.20 -20.84
CA ARG A 266 15.00 12.86 -19.51
C ARG A 266 15.11 14.04 -18.54
N ASN A 267 16.26 14.69 -18.52
CA ASN A 267 16.54 15.81 -17.62
C ASN A 267 15.66 17.02 -17.95
N ARG A 268 15.49 17.30 -19.26
CA ARG A 268 14.59 18.33 -19.74
C ARG A 268 13.14 18.10 -19.29
N LEU A 269 12.61 16.90 -19.51
CA LEU A 269 11.26 16.52 -19.09
C LEU A 269 11.06 16.65 -17.58
N THR A 270 12.06 16.26 -16.80
CA THR A 270 12.03 16.38 -15.33
C THR A 270 11.93 17.86 -14.92
N GLY A 271 12.68 18.74 -15.57
CA GLY A 271 12.73 20.18 -15.23
C GLY A 271 11.50 20.94 -15.65
N ASP A 272 10.95 20.57 -16.81
CA ASP A 272 9.69 21.10 -17.29
C ASP A 272 8.53 20.72 -16.38
N LEU A 273 8.44 19.44 -15.95
CA LEU A 273 7.48 19.01 -14.93
C LEU A 273 7.69 19.79 -13.63
N ALA A 274 8.92 19.87 -13.13
CA ALA A 274 9.22 20.56 -11.88
C ALA A 274 8.81 22.04 -11.91
N THR A 275 9.09 22.72 -13.03
CA THR A 275 8.73 24.14 -13.22
C THR A 275 7.22 24.30 -13.19
N LYS A 276 6.50 23.41 -13.86
CA LYS A 276 5.05 23.40 -13.91
C LYS A 276 4.42 23.11 -12.54
N LEU A 277 4.93 22.11 -11.83
CA LEU A 277 4.52 21.80 -10.46
C LEU A 277 4.74 23.00 -9.53
N LYS A 278 5.94 23.59 -9.56
CA LYS A 278 6.27 24.76 -8.75
C LYS A 278 5.26 25.88 -9.00
N ALA A 279 5.05 26.27 -10.25
CA ALA A 279 4.15 27.36 -10.60
C ALA A 279 2.68 27.07 -10.26
N MET A 280 2.14 25.94 -10.71
CA MET A 280 0.70 25.65 -10.63
C MET A 280 0.27 25.09 -9.28
N ILE A 281 1.12 24.31 -8.63
CA ILE A 281 0.78 23.60 -7.40
C ILE A 281 1.33 24.31 -6.17
N PHE A 282 2.59 24.73 -6.17
CA PHE A 282 3.21 25.33 -4.98
C PHE A 282 2.98 26.84 -4.90
N GLU A 283 3.07 27.54 -6.04
CA GLU A 283 2.80 28.98 -6.18
C GLU A 283 1.34 29.25 -6.59
N ASN A 284 0.56 28.19 -6.81
CA ASN A 284 -0.89 28.20 -7.04
C ASN A 284 -1.36 28.98 -8.29
N SER A 285 -0.52 29.09 -9.31
CA SER A 285 -0.89 29.67 -10.62
C SER A 285 -2.01 28.86 -11.31
N PRO A 286 -2.80 29.45 -12.24
CA PRO A 286 -3.88 28.75 -12.94
C PRO A 286 -3.45 27.41 -13.57
N PRO A 287 -4.34 26.40 -13.64
CA PRO A 287 -4.07 25.13 -14.30
C PRO A 287 -3.97 25.32 -15.83
N ASP A 288 -3.60 24.25 -16.54
CA ASP A 288 -3.85 24.19 -17.97
C ASP A 288 -5.37 24.16 -18.23
N GLY A 289 -5.82 24.92 -19.23
CA GLY A 289 -7.23 25.02 -19.57
C GLY A 289 -8.01 25.98 -18.67
N PRO A 290 -9.33 25.79 -18.52
CA PRO A 290 -10.16 26.70 -17.73
C PRO A 290 -9.83 26.65 -16.24
N ASP A 291 -9.72 27.82 -15.62
CA ASP A 291 -9.41 27.99 -14.20
C ASP A 291 -10.67 27.84 -13.32
N TYR A 292 -11.25 26.65 -13.33
CA TYR A 292 -12.42 26.27 -12.52
C TYR A 292 -12.15 26.45 -11.02
N PRO A 293 -13.19 26.66 -10.17
CA PRO A 293 -13.01 26.76 -8.73
C PRO A 293 -12.44 25.45 -8.15
N ILE A 294 -11.33 25.57 -7.41
CA ILE A 294 -10.69 24.46 -6.69
C ILE A 294 -10.86 24.66 -5.19
N LEU A 295 -11.28 23.62 -4.47
CA LEU A 295 -11.62 23.69 -3.06
C LEU A 295 -10.53 23.06 -2.19
N ASP A 296 -10.25 23.71 -1.05
CA ASP A 296 -9.54 23.11 0.08
C ASP A 296 -10.59 22.63 1.08
N VAL A 297 -10.49 21.37 1.54
CA VAL A 297 -11.46 20.72 2.40
C VAL A 297 -10.78 20.27 3.69
N VAL A 298 -11.36 20.64 4.82
CA VAL A 298 -10.90 20.23 6.15
C VAL A 298 -12.06 19.69 6.96
N SER A 299 -11.74 18.84 7.94
CA SER A 299 -12.70 18.41 8.96
C SER A 299 -12.12 18.70 10.35
N PRO A 300 -12.78 19.55 11.16
CA PRO A 300 -12.35 19.81 12.53
C PRO A 300 -12.60 18.62 13.46
N THR A 301 -13.54 17.73 13.12
CA THR A 301 -13.84 16.54 13.93
C THR A 301 -13.02 15.32 13.53
N HIS A 302 -12.53 15.26 12.29
CA HIS A 302 -11.82 14.09 11.76
C HIS A 302 -10.56 14.45 10.97
N ALA A 303 -9.40 14.16 11.52
CA ALA A 303 -8.15 14.24 10.77
C ALA A 303 -8.15 13.22 9.61
N TRP A 304 -7.59 13.64 8.46
CA TRP A 304 -7.61 12.85 7.23
C TRP A 304 -7.01 11.46 7.45
N GLY A 305 -7.76 10.41 7.11
CA GLY A 305 -7.29 9.02 7.18
C GLY A 305 -7.11 8.45 8.58
N GLU A 306 -7.36 9.23 9.63
CA GLU A 306 -7.25 8.79 11.03
C GLU A 306 -8.53 8.09 11.50
N TYR A 307 -8.38 7.14 12.43
CA TYR A 307 -9.51 6.45 13.05
C TYR A 307 -10.13 7.28 14.16
N SER A 308 -11.46 7.40 14.16
CA SER A 308 -12.22 8.11 15.18
C SER A 308 -13.48 7.34 15.56
N ALA A 309 -13.84 7.34 16.85
CA ALA A 309 -15.11 6.79 17.34
C ALA A 309 -16.24 7.84 17.35
N VAL A 310 -15.96 9.08 16.93
CA VAL A 310 -16.96 10.15 16.83
C VAL A 310 -17.82 9.89 15.59
N ALA A 311 -19.13 9.79 15.79
CA ALA A 311 -20.07 9.51 14.70
C ALA A 311 -20.56 10.78 13.97
N ASP A 312 -20.40 11.95 14.59
CA ASP A 312 -20.79 13.23 14.01
C ASP A 312 -19.60 13.84 13.26
N VAL A 313 -19.76 14.06 11.97
CA VAL A 313 -18.70 14.48 11.05
C VAL A 313 -19.01 15.87 10.54
N GLU A 314 -18.08 16.80 10.73
CA GLU A 314 -18.18 18.16 10.23
C GLU A 314 -17.14 18.36 9.13
N PHE A 315 -17.54 18.99 8.04
CA PHE A 315 -16.65 19.46 6.99
C PHE A 315 -16.80 20.96 6.81
N SER A 316 -15.69 21.63 6.54
CA SER A 316 -15.68 22.99 6.01
C SER A 316 -14.75 23.04 4.82
N TRP A 317 -15.07 23.90 3.86
CA TRP A 317 -14.26 24.09 2.67
C TRP A 317 -14.11 25.57 2.33
N SER A 318 -13.04 25.88 1.61
CA SER A 318 -12.76 27.23 1.13
C SER A 318 -12.21 27.17 -0.29
N LEU A 319 -12.31 28.28 -1.02
CA LEU A 319 -11.70 28.39 -2.33
C LEU A 319 -10.18 28.42 -2.18
N ASP A 320 -9.49 27.41 -2.70
CA ASP A 320 -8.03 27.34 -2.71
C ASP A 320 -7.44 28.05 -3.94
N GLY A 321 -8.20 28.16 -5.03
CA GLY A 321 -7.83 28.86 -6.25
C GLY A 321 -8.91 28.80 -7.32
N GLY A 322 -8.69 29.48 -8.43
CA GLY A 322 -9.59 29.51 -9.58
C GLY A 322 -10.72 30.52 -9.49
N ALA A 323 -11.69 30.38 -10.39
CA ALA A 323 -12.85 31.26 -10.50
C ALA A 323 -13.65 31.33 -9.19
N THR A 324 -14.33 32.45 -8.96
CA THR A 324 -15.17 32.64 -7.77
C THR A 324 -16.32 31.61 -7.75
N ALA A 325 -16.37 30.82 -6.68
CA ALA A 325 -17.44 29.87 -6.43
C ALA A 325 -18.75 30.60 -6.08
N THR A 326 -19.86 30.16 -6.66
CA THR A 326 -21.20 30.73 -6.40
C THR A 326 -22.08 29.81 -5.57
N GLU A 327 -21.93 28.51 -5.75
CA GLU A 327 -22.73 27.47 -5.12
C GLU A 327 -21.96 26.15 -5.12
N TYR A 328 -22.38 25.19 -4.30
CA TYR A 328 -21.66 23.94 -4.08
C TYR A 328 -22.56 22.73 -4.33
N SER A 329 -21.91 21.62 -4.69
CA SER A 329 -22.51 20.30 -4.63
C SER A 329 -21.65 19.29 -3.92
N TYR A 330 -22.27 18.47 -3.06
CA TYR A 330 -21.56 17.52 -2.22
C TYR A 330 -22.29 16.20 -2.01
N VAL A 331 -21.50 15.14 -1.86
CA VAL A 331 -21.95 13.78 -1.55
C VAL A 331 -21.06 13.20 -0.45
N PHE A 332 -21.64 12.41 0.44
CA PHE A 332 -20.90 11.68 1.47
C PHE A 332 -21.26 10.19 1.41
N ASP A 333 -20.34 9.38 0.89
CA ASP A 333 -20.56 7.96 0.64
C ASP A 333 -19.28 7.12 0.89
N GLN A 334 -19.28 5.84 0.51
CA GLN A 334 -18.14 4.93 0.70
C GLN A 334 -17.28 4.71 -0.55
N ALA A 335 -17.60 5.37 -1.66
CA ALA A 335 -16.85 5.29 -2.90
C ALA A 335 -15.78 6.40 -2.94
N SER A 336 -14.51 6.03 -3.12
CA SER A 336 -13.40 6.99 -3.01
C SER A 336 -13.32 8.03 -4.12
N ASN A 337 -14.12 7.91 -5.16
CA ASN A 337 -14.03 8.69 -6.40
C ASN A 337 -15.39 9.22 -6.89
N THR A 338 -16.41 9.30 -6.03
CA THR A 338 -17.70 9.90 -6.41
C THR A 338 -17.48 11.34 -6.87
N ILE A 339 -18.10 11.70 -7.99
CA ILE A 339 -18.21 13.07 -8.47
C ILE A 339 -19.63 13.54 -8.13
N PRO A 340 -19.83 14.57 -7.30
CA PRO A 340 -21.15 15.11 -7.01
C PRO A 340 -21.89 15.51 -8.29
N ASP A 341 -23.22 15.52 -8.25
CA ASP A 341 -24.02 15.89 -9.42
C ASP A 341 -24.04 17.41 -9.64
N SER A 342 -24.76 17.85 -10.68
CA SER A 342 -24.82 19.26 -11.09
C SER A 342 -26.00 20.03 -10.47
N VAL A 343 -26.60 19.49 -9.41
CA VAL A 343 -27.65 20.12 -8.62
C VAL A 343 -27.01 20.72 -7.37
N SER A 344 -27.37 21.95 -7.02
CA SER A 344 -26.74 22.62 -5.87
C SER A 344 -27.46 22.37 -4.55
N GLU A 345 -26.66 22.16 -3.51
CA GLU A 345 -27.03 22.11 -2.08
C GLU A 345 -26.95 23.52 -1.41
N GLY A 346 -26.64 24.57 -2.18
CA GLY A 346 -26.61 25.96 -1.74
C GLY A 346 -25.20 26.57 -1.69
N ALA A 347 -25.10 27.75 -1.07
CA ALA A 347 -23.87 28.55 -0.99
C ALA A 347 -23.12 28.42 0.35
N ALA A 348 -23.59 27.56 1.26
CA ALA A 348 -22.90 27.29 2.51
C ALA A 348 -21.54 26.62 2.24
N THR A 349 -20.55 26.90 3.10
CA THR A 349 -19.17 26.38 2.97
C THR A 349 -18.83 25.36 4.06
N SER A 350 -19.85 24.78 4.68
CA SER A 350 -19.74 23.76 5.70
C SER A 350 -20.98 22.89 5.73
N VAL A 351 -20.81 21.63 6.14
CA VAL A 351 -21.90 20.69 6.35
C VAL A 351 -21.57 19.77 7.52
N GLU A 352 -22.60 19.35 8.24
CA GLU A 352 -22.51 18.36 9.31
C GLU A 352 -23.35 17.13 8.95
N PHE A 353 -22.78 15.94 9.20
CA PHE A 353 -23.45 14.66 9.11
C PHE A 353 -23.47 14.03 10.49
N THR A 354 -24.66 13.79 11.03
CA THR A 354 -24.82 13.21 12.38
C THR A 354 -25.05 11.71 12.32
N SER A 355 -24.63 10.97 13.35
CA SER A 355 -24.92 9.54 13.49
C SER A 355 -24.44 8.66 12.33
N VAL A 356 -23.29 9.01 11.74
CA VAL A 356 -22.69 8.27 10.63
C VAL A 356 -22.24 6.89 11.12
N GLN A 357 -22.55 5.85 10.34
CA GLN A 357 -22.20 4.48 10.70
C GLN A 357 -20.69 4.22 10.58
N PRO A 358 -20.12 3.29 11.36
CA PRO A 358 -18.73 2.88 11.21
C PRO A 358 -18.38 2.46 9.78
N GLY A 359 -17.19 2.84 9.32
CA GLY A 359 -16.71 2.56 7.98
C GLY A 359 -15.69 3.59 7.48
N ASN A 360 -15.18 3.34 6.28
CA ASN A 360 -14.43 4.36 5.54
C ASN A 360 -15.43 5.14 4.70
N TRP A 361 -15.47 6.44 4.91
CA TRP A 361 -16.36 7.36 4.20
C TRP A 361 -15.54 8.45 3.51
N TYR A 362 -16.05 8.92 2.38
CA TYR A 362 -15.44 9.96 1.58
C TYR A 362 -16.43 11.09 1.42
N PHE A 363 -16.01 12.30 1.81
CA PHE A 363 -16.74 13.51 1.49
C PHE A 363 -16.24 14.06 0.18
N HIS A 364 -17.17 14.30 -0.73
CA HIS A 364 -16.95 14.80 -2.07
C HIS A 364 -17.60 16.16 -2.17
N VAL A 365 -16.87 17.18 -2.58
CA VAL A 365 -17.44 18.51 -2.83
C VAL A 365 -16.84 19.13 -4.09
N ARG A 366 -17.69 19.81 -4.86
CA ARG A 366 -17.29 20.65 -5.99
C ARG A 366 -18.08 21.96 -5.98
N ALA A 367 -17.53 22.96 -6.65
CA ALA A 367 -18.13 24.29 -6.73
C ALA A 367 -18.55 24.61 -8.16
N ASN A 368 -19.66 25.34 -8.30
CA ASN A 368 -20.03 25.98 -9.56
C ASN A 368 -19.50 27.42 -9.60
N SER A 369 -19.33 27.93 -10.80
CA SER A 369 -18.85 29.30 -11.08
C SER A 369 -19.42 29.80 -12.41
N ALA A 370 -19.03 31.00 -12.83
CA ALA A 370 -19.34 31.49 -14.18
C ALA A 370 -18.76 30.60 -15.31
N LEU A 371 -17.76 29.76 -15.02
CA LEU A 371 -17.19 28.80 -15.96
C LEU A 371 -17.93 27.45 -15.96
N GLY A 372 -18.81 27.21 -14.98
CA GLY A 372 -19.45 25.92 -14.73
C GLY A 372 -18.89 25.20 -13.50
N TRP A 373 -19.31 23.93 -13.36
CA TRP A 373 -18.91 23.04 -12.27
C TRP A 373 -17.44 22.64 -12.38
N GLY A 374 -16.68 22.97 -11.33
CA GLY A 374 -15.28 22.61 -11.18
C GLY A 374 -15.04 21.17 -10.73
N PRO A 375 -13.77 20.81 -10.49
CA PRO A 375 -13.37 19.48 -10.08
C PRO A 375 -13.91 19.09 -8.70
N ALA A 376 -14.05 17.78 -8.47
CA ALA A 376 -14.39 17.25 -7.16
C ALA A 376 -13.13 17.15 -6.28
N THR A 377 -13.26 17.57 -5.02
CA THR A 377 -12.28 17.36 -3.95
C THR A 377 -12.78 16.27 -3.01
N HIS A 378 -11.89 15.38 -2.57
CA HIS A 378 -12.21 14.19 -1.78
C HIS A 378 -11.52 14.23 -0.41
N TYR A 379 -12.25 13.90 0.66
CA TYR A 379 -11.71 13.82 2.02
C TYR A 379 -12.11 12.51 2.70
N LEU A 380 -11.11 11.72 3.14
CA LEU A 380 -11.33 10.43 3.80
C LEU A 380 -11.54 10.59 5.31
N VAL A 381 -12.64 10.04 5.80
CA VAL A 381 -12.95 9.87 7.23
C VAL A 381 -13.06 8.39 7.57
N ARG A 382 -12.43 7.94 8.67
CA ARG A 382 -12.52 6.56 9.14
C ARG A 382 -13.23 6.51 10.50
N ILE A 383 -14.46 6.03 10.49
CA ILE A 383 -15.28 5.91 11.68
C ILE A 383 -15.21 4.47 12.21
N VAL A 384 -14.91 4.32 13.48
CA VAL A 384 -14.96 3.04 14.20
C VAL A 384 -16.11 3.04 15.20
N PRO A 385 -16.64 1.87 15.60
CA PRO A 385 -17.66 1.82 16.64
C PRO A 385 -17.17 2.46 17.96
N PRO A 386 -18.10 2.99 18.79
CA PRO A 386 -17.77 3.42 20.14
C PRO A 386 -16.99 2.36 20.92
N GLY A 387 -15.94 2.77 21.63
CA GLY A 387 -15.09 1.85 22.38
C GLY A 387 -14.16 0.96 21.53
N GLN A 388 -14.13 1.10 20.20
CA GLN A 388 -13.11 0.47 19.36
C GLN A 388 -11.86 1.35 19.26
N ILE A 389 -10.69 0.72 19.36
CA ILE A 389 -9.37 1.34 19.24
C ILE A 389 -8.61 0.60 18.14
N VAL A 390 -8.02 1.35 17.20
CA VAL A 390 -7.15 0.79 16.17
C VAL A 390 -5.71 1.24 16.42
N ILE A 391 -4.80 0.28 16.57
CA ILE A 391 -3.38 0.52 16.78
C ILE A 391 -2.64 0.12 15.49
N GLN A 392 -2.17 1.10 14.74
CA GLN A 392 -1.52 0.91 13.44
C GLN A 392 -0.36 1.90 13.26
N ASN A 393 0.80 1.41 12.81
CA ASN A 393 2.01 2.22 12.73
C ASN A 393 1.91 3.34 11.68
N GLY A 394 1.97 4.60 12.13
CA GLY A 394 1.80 5.80 11.32
C GLY A 394 0.38 6.36 11.31
N VAL A 395 -0.50 5.87 12.20
CA VAL A 395 -1.91 6.28 12.32
C VAL A 395 -2.17 6.65 13.79
N ASN A 396 -2.94 7.71 14.01
CA ASN A 396 -3.34 8.30 15.29
C ASN A 396 -2.13 8.62 16.17
N GLY A 397 -1.00 8.99 15.55
CA GLY A 397 0.28 9.24 16.21
C GLY A 397 1.03 8.00 16.72
N TYR A 398 0.51 6.78 16.47
CA TYR A 398 1.15 5.55 16.96
C TYR A 398 2.34 5.12 16.09
N THR A 399 3.51 4.90 16.71
CA THR A 399 4.75 4.45 16.05
C THR A 399 5.41 3.24 16.73
N GLY A 400 4.65 2.55 17.59
CA GLY A 400 5.16 1.50 18.48
C GLY A 400 5.35 0.12 17.83
N SER A 401 4.90 -0.10 16.58
CA SER A 401 5.06 -1.41 15.95
C SER A 401 6.54 -1.71 15.67
N LYS A 402 6.94 -2.96 15.92
CA LYS A 402 8.22 -3.57 15.56
C LYS A 402 7.95 -4.89 14.84
N ASP A 403 8.67 -5.19 13.78
CA ASP A 403 8.60 -6.44 13.02
C ASP A 403 9.92 -6.78 12.31
N ALA A 404 10.05 -8.03 11.86
CA ALA A 404 11.12 -8.47 10.98
C ALA A 404 10.74 -9.76 10.25
N CYS A 405 11.36 -9.98 9.08
CA CYS A 405 11.35 -11.29 8.43
C CYS A 405 12.51 -12.14 8.95
N LEU A 406 12.23 -13.24 9.65
CA LEU A 406 13.24 -14.23 10.02
C LEU A 406 13.45 -15.17 8.83
N ASN A 407 14.57 -15.02 8.12
CA ASN A 407 14.84 -15.74 6.86
C ASN A 407 15.98 -16.75 7.02
N LYS A 408 15.71 -18.05 6.88
CA LYS A 408 16.73 -19.09 7.02
C LYS A 408 17.84 -19.03 5.96
N LEU A 409 17.57 -18.61 4.72
CA LEU A 409 18.62 -18.54 3.68
C LEU A 409 19.62 -17.42 3.94
N GLY A 410 19.17 -16.32 4.55
CA GLY A 410 20.03 -15.24 5.03
C GLY A 410 20.00 -15.22 6.55
N ALA A 411 20.44 -16.32 7.18
CA ALA A 411 20.13 -16.59 8.58
C ALA A 411 20.67 -15.54 9.58
N ASP A 412 21.72 -14.82 9.20
CA ASP A 412 22.35 -13.76 9.98
C ASP A 412 22.02 -12.35 9.47
N GLY A 413 21.13 -12.24 8.47
CA GLY A 413 20.62 -10.95 7.98
C GLY A 413 19.51 -10.40 8.88
N ASN A 414 19.54 -9.09 9.13
CA ASN A 414 18.41 -8.37 9.73
C ASN A 414 17.52 -7.83 8.61
N TYR A 415 16.22 -8.16 8.68
CA TYR A 415 15.22 -7.77 7.68
C TYR A 415 14.08 -6.97 8.32
N SER A 416 14.40 -6.15 9.32
CA SER A 416 13.40 -5.39 10.10
C SER A 416 12.88 -4.15 9.37
N THR A 417 13.58 -3.70 8.34
CA THR A 417 13.23 -2.54 7.50
C THR A 417 12.46 -2.92 6.24
N TYR A 418 12.22 -4.20 6.00
CA TYR A 418 11.56 -4.66 4.78
C TYR A 418 10.08 -4.29 4.79
N ALA A 419 9.58 -3.79 3.66
CA ALA A 419 8.14 -3.53 3.47
C ALA A 419 7.28 -4.80 3.48
N PHE A 420 7.91 -5.97 3.28
CA PHE A 420 7.25 -7.26 3.26
C PHE A 420 7.95 -8.26 4.17
N SER A 421 7.18 -9.05 4.88
CA SER A 421 7.64 -10.31 5.47
C SER A 421 7.09 -11.48 4.68
N PHE A 422 7.97 -12.15 3.94
CA PHE A 422 7.60 -13.36 3.21
C PHE A 422 7.39 -14.52 4.18
N GLN A 423 6.26 -15.22 4.08
CA GLN A 423 5.97 -16.43 4.85
C GLN A 423 6.23 -17.64 3.98
N GLN A 424 7.15 -18.52 4.34
CA GLN A 424 7.48 -19.67 3.49
C GLN A 424 7.87 -20.87 4.34
N PHE A 425 7.40 -22.05 3.93
CA PHE A 425 7.82 -23.33 4.47
C PHE A 425 8.05 -24.29 3.30
N PHE A 426 9.21 -24.92 3.23
CA PHE A 426 9.51 -25.93 2.22
C PHE A 426 10.25 -27.11 2.84
N THR A 427 9.79 -28.33 2.55
CA THR A 427 10.49 -29.58 2.85
C THR A 427 10.90 -30.24 1.53
N GLY A 428 12.20 -30.28 1.22
CA GLY A 428 12.71 -30.91 0.02
C GLY A 428 14.22 -31.20 0.09
N SER A 429 14.82 -31.63 -1.03
CA SER A 429 16.22 -32.09 -1.10
C SER A 429 17.29 -31.08 -0.64
N TYR A 430 16.94 -29.80 -0.53
CA TYR A 430 17.82 -28.72 -0.04
C TYR A 430 17.66 -28.41 1.47
N GLY A 431 16.87 -29.22 2.20
CA GLY A 431 16.56 -29.05 3.63
C GLY A 431 15.37 -28.13 3.91
N ASP A 432 14.93 -28.10 5.17
CA ASP A 432 13.84 -27.22 5.64
C ASP A 432 14.16 -25.76 5.33
N TYR A 433 13.38 -25.07 4.49
CA TYR A 433 13.49 -23.63 4.29
C TYR A 433 12.32 -22.90 4.93
N LYS A 434 12.62 -21.88 5.75
CA LYS A 434 11.64 -21.20 6.61
C LYS A 434 11.83 -19.68 6.53
N LYS A 435 10.74 -18.97 6.23
CA LYS A 435 10.62 -17.54 6.48
C LYS A 435 9.40 -17.25 7.35
N ARG A 436 9.57 -16.39 8.35
CA ARG A 436 8.55 -16.07 9.37
C ARG A 436 8.49 -14.57 9.61
N MET A 437 7.30 -14.03 9.82
CA MET A 437 7.14 -12.68 10.38
C MET A 437 7.19 -12.77 11.89
N ILE A 438 8.05 -12.00 12.53
CA ILE A 438 7.95 -11.68 13.95
C ILE A 438 7.46 -10.23 14.07
N ILE A 439 6.54 -9.94 14.99
CA ILE A 439 5.93 -8.61 15.17
C ILE A 439 5.56 -8.35 16.62
N ARG A 440 5.68 -7.11 17.08
CA ARG A 440 5.31 -6.65 18.42
C ARG A 440 4.72 -5.24 18.32
N PHE A 441 3.76 -4.94 19.18
CA PHE A 441 3.17 -3.61 19.32
C PHE A 441 3.62 -3.03 20.66
N ASP A 442 4.60 -2.14 20.64
CA ASP A 442 5.09 -1.48 21.85
C ASP A 442 4.12 -0.37 22.30
N ASP A 443 4.26 0.07 23.55
CA ASP A 443 3.54 1.20 24.15
C ASP A 443 2.00 1.08 24.23
N ILE A 444 1.43 -0.08 23.89
CA ILE A 444 -0.02 -0.30 23.90
C ILE A 444 -0.63 -0.27 25.30
N SER A 445 0.13 -0.57 26.35
CA SER A 445 -0.38 -0.58 27.72
C SER A 445 -0.83 0.81 28.20
N SER A 446 -0.14 1.86 27.75
CA SER A 446 -0.53 3.25 28.03
C SER A 446 -1.86 3.62 27.36
N ILE A 447 -2.05 3.17 26.11
CA ILE A 447 -3.28 3.38 25.33
C ILE A 447 -4.48 2.64 25.96
N LEU A 448 -4.22 1.46 26.54
CA LEU A 448 -5.23 0.57 27.11
C LEU A 448 -5.43 0.74 28.62
N ALA A 449 -4.69 1.65 29.26
CA ALA A 449 -4.72 1.84 30.71
C ALA A 449 -6.15 2.13 31.20
N GLY A 450 -6.60 1.37 32.20
CA GLY A 450 -7.93 1.52 32.81
C GLY A 450 -9.11 1.05 31.94
N LYS A 451 -8.86 0.44 30.77
CA LYS A 451 -9.91 -0.07 29.88
C LYS A 451 -10.13 -1.56 30.09
N THR A 452 -11.39 -1.98 30.09
CA THR A 452 -11.74 -3.41 29.98
C THR A 452 -11.64 -3.82 28.52
N ILE A 453 -10.88 -4.86 28.20
CA ILE A 453 -10.73 -5.37 26.84
C ILE A 453 -11.68 -6.55 26.65
N TYR A 454 -12.65 -6.42 25.73
CA TYR A 454 -13.64 -7.46 25.44
C TYR A 454 -13.24 -8.34 24.26
N SER A 455 -12.58 -7.76 23.27
CA SER A 455 -11.99 -8.51 22.15
C SER A 455 -10.82 -7.75 21.55
N ALA A 456 -9.88 -8.46 20.96
CA ALA A 456 -8.83 -7.88 20.14
C ALA A 456 -8.52 -8.76 18.93
N SER A 457 -8.28 -8.15 17.77
CA SER A 457 -7.81 -8.85 16.58
C SER A 457 -6.50 -8.27 16.05
N PHE A 458 -5.60 -9.17 15.64
CA PHE A 458 -4.39 -8.84 14.91
C PHE A 458 -4.64 -9.03 13.41
N ASN A 459 -4.52 -7.96 12.65
CA ASN A 459 -4.87 -7.90 11.24
C ASN A 459 -3.61 -7.64 10.40
N ILE A 460 -3.41 -8.46 9.37
CA ILE A 460 -2.30 -8.36 8.43
C ILE A 460 -2.83 -8.37 7.00
N MET A 461 -2.17 -7.62 6.11
CA MET A 461 -2.49 -7.63 4.69
C MET A 461 -1.62 -8.67 3.98
N LEU A 462 -2.27 -9.64 3.34
CA LEU A 462 -1.65 -10.55 2.40
C LEU A 462 -1.72 -9.93 1.00
N MET A 463 -0.56 -9.71 0.39
CA MET A 463 -0.45 -9.23 -0.99
C MET A 463 -0.06 -10.40 -1.89
N GLU A 464 -0.97 -10.77 -2.79
CA GLU A 464 -0.81 -11.91 -3.71
C GLU A 464 -0.21 -11.48 -5.07
N ASP A 465 0.07 -10.20 -5.25
CA ASP A 465 0.58 -9.64 -6.51
C ASP A 465 2.09 -9.79 -6.70
N LEU A 466 2.79 -10.56 -5.86
CA LEU A 466 4.20 -10.95 -6.03
C LEU A 466 4.28 -12.42 -6.50
N PRO A 467 4.34 -12.71 -7.81
CA PRO A 467 4.10 -14.04 -8.41
C PRO A 467 5.14 -15.10 -8.01
N ARG A 468 6.29 -14.69 -7.44
CA ARG A 468 7.28 -15.62 -6.86
C ARG A 468 6.88 -16.09 -5.45
N TYR A 469 5.93 -15.42 -4.83
CA TYR A 469 5.50 -15.56 -3.45
C TYR A 469 3.97 -15.51 -3.35
N VAL A 470 3.33 -16.52 -3.97
CA VAL A 470 1.91 -16.83 -3.82
C VAL A 470 1.76 -18.03 -2.89
N LEU A 471 0.98 -17.91 -1.82
CA LEU A 471 0.62 -19.09 -1.03
C LEU A 471 -0.41 -19.90 -1.80
N SER A 472 -0.28 -21.22 -1.81
CA SER A 472 -1.31 -22.05 -2.41
C SER A 472 -2.60 -21.95 -1.60
N ASP A 473 -3.71 -22.16 -2.27
CA ASP A 473 -5.05 -22.37 -1.70
C ASP A 473 -5.14 -23.44 -0.60
N SER A 474 -4.12 -24.30 -0.51
CA SER A 474 -4.00 -25.36 0.49
C SER A 474 -3.08 -25.00 1.67
N ASP A 475 -2.51 -23.79 1.67
CA ASP A 475 -1.66 -23.30 2.74
C ASP A 475 -2.46 -22.50 3.77
N SER A 476 -1.93 -22.45 4.98
CA SER A 476 -2.47 -21.69 6.10
C SER A 476 -1.35 -20.98 6.85
N LEU A 477 -1.71 -19.98 7.62
CA LEU A 477 -0.82 -19.24 8.50
C LEU A 477 -1.27 -19.46 9.94
N SER A 478 -0.37 -19.94 10.80
CA SER A 478 -0.61 -19.98 12.25
C SER A 478 0.11 -18.86 12.97
N LEU A 479 -0.57 -18.33 13.99
CA LEU A 479 -0.04 -17.32 14.88
C LEU A 479 0.36 -17.95 16.20
N HIS A 480 1.51 -17.54 16.72
CA HIS A 480 2.08 -18.03 17.98
C HIS A 480 2.60 -16.86 18.82
N GLU A 481 2.62 -17.05 20.13
CA GLU A 481 3.21 -16.09 21.08
C GLU A 481 4.73 -16.28 21.15
N VAL A 482 5.48 -15.20 21.01
CA VAL A 482 6.94 -15.20 21.16
C VAL A 482 7.29 -15.31 22.64
N THR A 483 8.23 -16.17 23.01
CA THR A 483 8.56 -16.42 24.43
C THR A 483 9.81 -15.68 24.91
N SER A 484 10.57 -15.10 23.99
CA SER A 484 11.84 -14.42 24.29
C SER A 484 11.81 -12.98 23.78
N THR A 485 12.36 -12.04 24.55
CA THR A 485 12.58 -10.67 24.09
C THR A 485 13.54 -10.64 22.90
N TRP A 486 13.38 -9.65 22.02
CA TRP A 486 14.20 -9.46 20.83
C TRP A 486 14.40 -7.98 20.53
N ASN A 487 15.52 -7.66 19.87
CA ASN A 487 15.85 -6.31 19.43
C ASN A 487 15.56 -6.16 17.93
N PRO A 488 14.61 -5.30 17.52
CA PRO A 488 14.21 -5.17 16.12
C PRO A 488 15.36 -4.79 15.18
N SER A 489 16.30 -3.96 15.63
CA SER A 489 17.43 -3.51 14.80
C SER A 489 18.55 -4.55 14.68
N LYS A 490 18.45 -5.69 15.39
CA LYS A 490 19.51 -6.72 15.47
C LYS A 490 19.01 -8.15 15.26
N VAL A 491 17.70 -8.38 15.30
CA VAL A 491 17.11 -9.71 15.17
C VAL A 491 17.41 -10.35 13.81
N THR A 492 17.76 -11.62 13.81
CA THR A 492 18.04 -12.45 12.63
C THR A 492 17.34 -13.79 12.80
N TYR A 493 17.46 -14.69 11.82
CA TYR A 493 16.96 -16.05 11.97
C TYR A 493 17.72 -16.81 13.07
N ASN A 494 19.03 -16.59 13.22
CA ASN A 494 19.85 -17.28 14.21
C ASN A 494 19.85 -16.61 15.59
N SER A 495 19.68 -15.29 15.65
CA SER A 495 19.85 -14.50 16.88
C SER A 495 18.70 -13.55 17.16
N ARG A 496 18.32 -13.40 18.45
CA ARG A 496 17.26 -12.49 18.89
C ARG A 496 17.75 -11.05 19.13
N ASP A 497 19.05 -10.89 19.29
CA ASP A 497 19.77 -9.62 19.39
C ASP A 497 21.22 -9.78 18.88
N SER A 498 22.11 -8.83 19.18
CA SER A 498 23.50 -8.83 18.69
C SER A 498 24.40 -9.91 19.31
N ALA A 499 24.03 -10.51 20.44
CA ALA A 499 24.88 -11.42 21.20
C ALA A 499 24.18 -12.74 21.56
N THR A 500 22.85 -12.79 21.51
CA THR A 500 22.07 -13.91 22.02
C THR A 500 21.40 -14.68 20.88
N PRO A 501 21.77 -15.95 20.65
CA PRO A 501 21.04 -16.85 19.77
C PRO A 501 19.60 -17.10 20.23
N TRP A 502 18.74 -17.51 19.31
CA TRP A 502 17.49 -18.19 19.69
C TRP A 502 17.82 -19.58 20.26
N THR A 503 16.96 -20.09 21.17
CA THR A 503 17.08 -21.49 21.62
C THR A 503 16.85 -22.44 20.44
N THR A 504 15.87 -22.13 19.59
CA THR A 504 15.69 -22.75 18.27
C THR A 504 15.71 -21.67 17.20
N ALA A 505 16.60 -21.82 16.20
CA ALA A 505 16.69 -20.87 15.10
C ALA A 505 15.33 -20.65 14.40
N GLY A 506 15.04 -19.40 14.07
CA GLY A 506 13.77 -18.94 13.52
C GLY A 506 12.76 -18.44 14.56
N GLY A 507 13.21 -18.13 15.77
CA GLY A 507 12.39 -17.54 16.84
C GLY A 507 11.97 -18.55 17.90
N ASP A 508 12.06 -18.14 19.18
CA ASP A 508 11.52 -18.88 20.32
C ASP A 508 10.05 -18.49 20.51
N PHE A 509 9.13 -19.45 20.39
CA PHE A 509 7.69 -19.22 20.52
C PHE A 509 6.97 -20.42 21.12
N ASN A 510 5.78 -20.16 21.67
CA ASN A 510 4.92 -21.19 22.23
C ASN A 510 4.35 -22.08 21.11
N ALA A 511 4.53 -23.40 21.23
CA ALA A 511 4.01 -24.36 20.26
C ALA A 511 2.47 -24.37 20.17
N GLN A 512 1.77 -23.94 21.24
CA GLN A 512 0.32 -23.72 21.20
C GLN A 512 0.00 -22.56 20.26
N ARG A 513 -0.89 -22.82 19.29
CA ARG A 513 -1.35 -21.80 18.34
C ARG A 513 -2.33 -20.88 19.03
N ILE A 514 -2.20 -19.59 18.77
CA ILE A 514 -3.24 -18.60 19.07
C ILE A 514 -4.40 -18.79 18.08
N GLY A 515 -4.09 -18.95 16.79
CA GLY A 515 -5.07 -19.22 15.75
C GLY A 515 -4.43 -19.65 14.43
N THR A 516 -5.27 -20.10 13.50
CA THR A 516 -4.91 -20.45 12.13
C THR A 516 -5.85 -19.72 11.17
N VAL A 517 -5.31 -19.10 10.11
CA VAL A 517 -6.09 -18.53 9.00
C VAL A 517 -5.65 -19.19 7.69
N TRP A 518 -6.59 -19.42 6.79
CA TRP A 518 -6.33 -20.01 5.48
C TRP A 518 -6.24 -18.93 4.42
N THR A 519 -5.50 -19.20 3.35
CA THR A 519 -5.39 -18.28 2.23
C THR A 519 -6.67 -18.31 1.38
N PRO A 520 -7.18 -17.15 0.96
CA PRO A 520 -8.38 -17.06 0.15
C PRO A 520 -8.14 -17.66 -1.24
N PRO A 521 -9.13 -18.32 -1.85
CA PRO A 521 -9.02 -18.94 -3.19
C PRO A 521 -8.93 -17.93 -4.34
N ALA A 522 -9.33 -16.68 -4.08
CA ALA A 522 -9.15 -15.58 -5.02
C ALA A 522 -7.86 -14.86 -4.63
N HIS A 523 -6.84 -14.92 -5.49
CA HIS A 523 -5.53 -14.28 -5.35
C HIS A 523 -5.64 -12.74 -5.38
N ALA A 524 -6.33 -12.16 -4.41
CA ALA A 524 -6.56 -10.75 -4.23
C ALA A 524 -5.94 -10.29 -2.90
N ASN A 525 -5.52 -9.03 -2.86
CA ASN A 525 -5.02 -8.43 -1.63
C ASN A 525 -6.11 -8.50 -0.55
N THR A 526 -5.80 -9.18 0.56
CA THR A 526 -6.80 -9.57 1.55
C THR A 526 -6.28 -9.33 2.96
N TRP A 527 -7.12 -8.73 3.80
CA TRP A 527 -6.88 -8.68 5.24
C TRP A 527 -7.15 -10.05 5.87
N LEU A 528 -6.13 -10.58 6.53
CA LEU A 528 -6.24 -11.76 7.39
C LEU A 528 -6.26 -11.30 8.85
N SER A 529 -7.09 -11.96 9.67
CA SER A 529 -7.31 -11.57 11.06
C SER A 529 -7.19 -12.75 12.02
N PHE A 530 -6.50 -12.54 13.13
CA PHE A 530 -6.38 -13.50 14.24
C PHE A 530 -7.01 -12.91 15.50
N ASP A 531 -7.77 -13.70 16.24
CA ASP A 531 -8.20 -13.33 17.60
C ASP A 531 -6.99 -13.39 18.54
N VAL A 532 -6.65 -12.25 19.14
CA VAL A 532 -5.54 -12.08 20.09
C VAL A 532 -6.04 -11.49 21.41
N THR A 533 -7.33 -11.66 21.72
CA THR A 533 -7.98 -11.07 22.90
C THR A 533 -7.24 -11.41 24.18
N ALA A 534 -6.91 -12.69 24.39
CA ALA A 534 -6.21 -13.15 25.59
C ALA A 534 -4.81 -12.55 25.70
N GLN A 535 -4.09 -12.45 24.58
CA GLN A 535 -2.74 -11.87 24.54
C GLN A 535 -2.78 -10.38 24.87
N VAL A 536 -3.68 -9.62 24.24
CA VAL A 536 -3.80 -8.17 24.49
C VAL A 536 -4.26 -7.88 25.91
N GLN A 537 -5.16 -8.68 26.49
CA GLN A 537 -5.51 -8.61 27.91
C GLN A 537 -4.28 -8.83 28.82
N ALA A 538 -3.47 -9.86 28.53
CA ALA A 538 -2.27 -10.16 29.29
C ALA A 538 -1.22 -9.04 29.17
N TRP A 539 -0.99 -8.50 27.97
CA TRP A 539 -0.05 -7.41 27.74
C TRP A 539 -0.49 -6.09 28.39
N ALA A 540 -1.80 -5.81 28.41
CA ALA A 540 -2.34 -4.65 29.10
C ALA A 540 -2.18 -4.76 30.62
N ALA A 541 -2.40 -5.96 31.19
CA ALA A 541 -2.24 -6.22 32.61
C ALA A 541 -0.76 -6.27 33.05
N ASN A 542 0.11 -6.84 32.21
CA ASN A 542 1.53 -6.95 32.47
C ASN A 542 2.34 -6.71 31.17
N PRO A 543 2.81 -5.48 30.93
CA PRO A 543 3.50 -5.11 29.69
C PRO A 543 4.79 -5.91 29.45
N SER A 544 5.43 -6.44 30.48
CA SER A 544 6.66 -7.24 30.33
C SER A 544 6.42 -8.60 29.66
N LEU A 545 5.15 -9.04 29.54
CA LEU A 545 4.78 -10.25 28.82
C LEU A 545 4.72 -10.04 27.30
N ASN A 546 4.71 -8.79 26.84
CA ASN A 546 4.62 -8.48 25.42
C ASN A 546 5.98 -8.69 24.73
N ASN A 547 6.25 -9.93 24.34
CA ASN A 547 7.36 -10.27 23.44
C ASN A 547 6.92 -10.28 21.97
N GLY A 548 5.63 -10.10 21.71
CA GLY A 548 5.03 -10.08 20.38
C GLY A 548 4.54 -11.45 19.91
N LEU A 549 4.32 -11.52 18.61
CA LEU A 549 3.70 -12.62 17.88
C LEU A 549 4.65 -13.07 16.77
N ILE A 550 4.57 -14.35 16.41
CA ILE A 550 5.24 -14.90 15.24
C ILE A 550 4.26 -15.65 14.34
N LEU A 551 4.37 -15.39 13.05
CA LEU A 551 3.57 -16.01 12.01
C LEU A 551 4.36 -17.16 11.38
N CYS A 552 3.71 -18.31 11.24
CA CYS A 552 4.30 -19.51 10.63
C CYS A 552 3.41 -20.01 9.49
N ALA A 553 3.98 -20.20 8.30
CA ALA A 553 3.31 -20.91 7.21
C ALA A 553 3.20 -22.41 7.51
N ILE A 554 2.04 -22.98 7.17
CA ILE A 554 1.71 -24.40 7.30
C ILE A 554 1.04 -24.85 5.99
N GLY A 555 1.63 -25.80 5.31
CA GLY A 555 1.02 -26.43 4.15
C GLY A 555 2.03 -27.22 3.31
N PRO A 556 1.56 -27.90 2.26
CA PRO A 556 2.38 -28.78 1.43
C PRO A 556 3.22 -28.02 0.39
N SER A 557 2.95 -26.73 0.15
CA SER A 557 3.54 -26.00 -0.97
C SER A 557 4.92 -25.42 -0.66
N SER A 558 5.68 -25.16 -1.73
CA SER A 558 7.02 -24.56 -1.71
C SER A 558 7.01 -23.04 -1.87
N THR A 559 5.84 -22.40 -1.97
CA THR A 559 5.69 -21.01 -2.40
C THR A 559 5.31 -20.11 -1.22
N GLY A 560 6.06 -19.01 -1.05
CA GLY A 560 5.85 -18.12 0.10
C GLY A 560 4.67 -17.16 -0.11
N GLY A 561 4.18 -16.47 0.92
CA GLY A 561 3.19 -15.38 0.78
C GLY A 561 3.77 -14.04 1.24
N ALA A 562 3.50 -12.96 0.53
CA ALA A 562 3.99 -11.64 0.91
C ALA A 562 3.02 -10.96 1.90
N ILE A 563 3.44 -10.88 3.17
CA ILE A 563 2.70 -10.15 4.19
C ILE A 563 3.26 -8.74 4.29
N VAL A 564 2.39 -7.74 4.31
CA VAL A 564 2.78 -6.34 4.48
C VAL A 564 3.38 -6.14 5.87
N GLY A 565 4.58 -5.57 5.93
CA GLY A 565 5.27 -5.17 7.15
C GLY A 565 5.04 -3.71 7.51
N ARG A 566 5.53 -3.28 8.68
CA ARG A 566 5.39 -1.91 9.22
C ARG A 566 6.07 -0.85 8.35
N HIS A 567 7.03 -1.25 7.52
CA HIS A 567 7.78 -0.34 6.64
C HIS A 567 7.18 -0.22 5.24
N HIS A 568 6.04 -0.86 4.98
CA HIS A 568 5.37 -0.68 3.70
C HIS A 568 4.96 0.78 3.47
N VAL A 569 5.10 1.25 2.23
CA VAL A 569 4.86 2.66 1.86
C VAL A 569 3.39 3.07 2.01
N ALA A 570 2.44 2.18 1.70
CA ALA A 570 1.03 2.39 2.02
C ALA A 570 0.80 2.12 3.52
N ILE A 571 0.66 3.18 4.30
CA ILE A 571 0.38 3.15 5.75
C ILE A 571 -0.92 2.41 5.99
N SER A 572 -1.94 2.67 5.17
CA SER A 572 -3.27 2.07 5.26
C SER A 572 -3.28 0.54 5.18
N MET A 573 -2.24 -0.09 4.63
CA MET A 573 -2.09 -1.55 4.48
C MET A 573 -1.26 -2.21 5.59
N ARG A 574 -0.64 -1.43 6.48
CA ARG A 574 0.26 -1.95 7.53
C ARG A 574 -0.47 -2.79 8.57
N PRO A 575 0.22 -3.75 9.23
CA PRO A 575 -0.35 -4.54 10.31
C PRO A 575 -0.98 -3.68 11.41
N LYS A 576 -2.12 -4.13 11.95
CA LYS A 576 -2.86 -3.39 12.98
C LYS A 576 -3.50 -4.29 14.02
N LEU A 577 -3.61 -3.78 15.25
CA LEU A 577 -4.53 -4.33 16.26
C LEU A 577 -5.84 -3.56 16.21
N VAL A 578 -6.97 -4.28 16.26
CA VAL A 578 -8.30 -3.69 16.46
C VAL A 578 -8.84 -4.22 17.79
N ILE A 579 -9.12 -3.32 18.73
CA ILE A 579 -9.41 -3.66 20.13
C ILE A 579 -10.76 -3.05 20.50
N ASN A 580 -11.66 -3.85 21.06
CA ASN A 580 -12.97 -3.39 21.52
C ASN A 580 -12.99 -3.36 23.05
N THR A 581 -13.34 -2.19 23.58
CA THR A 581 -13.39 -1.88 25.02
C THR A 581 -14.81 -1.66 25.55
N ASP A 582 -15.80 -1.86 24.69
CA ASP A 582 -17.22 -1.89 25.01
C ASP A 582 -17.79 -3.29 24.69
N PRO A 583 -18.60 -3.90 25.57
CA PRO A 583 -19.23 -5.20 25.32
C PRO A 583 -20.13 -5.23 24.07
N GLY A 584 -20.71 -4.10 23.66
CA GLY A 584 -21.56 -3.96 22.48
C GLY A 584 -20.79 -3.90 21.16
N SER A 585 -19.49 -3.62 21.21
CA SER A 585 -18.65 -3.38 20.03
C SER A 585 -17.94 -4.64 19.51
N LYS A 586 -18.51 -5.83 19.75
CA LYS A 586 -18.06 -7.07 19.10
C LYS A 586 -18.36 -7.00 17.60
N VAL A 587 -17.57 -6.24 16.86
CA VAL A 587 -17.50 -6.40 15.42
C VAL A 587 -16.78 -7.73 15.23
N ASN A 588 -17.55 -8.73 14.83
CA ASN A 588 -17.04 -9.99 14.31
C ASN A 588 -15.90 -9.65 13.34
N ALA A 589 -14.69 -10.12 13.63
CA ALA A 589 -13.58 -9.98 12.71
C ALA A 589 -14.00 -10.66 11.40
N ALA A 590 -14.40 -9.86 10.41
CA ALA A 590 -14.67 -10.34 9.06
C ALA A 590 -13.33 -10.75 8.46
N ALA A 591 -12.93 -11.99 8.69
CA ALA A 591 -12.05 -12.68 7.77
C ALA A 591 -12.83 -12.85 6.46
N GLY A 592 -12.24 -12.43 5.34
CA GLY A 592 -12.80 -12.70 4.01
C GLY A 592 -13.02 -14.20 3.82
N GLY A 593 -14.20 -14.54 3.29
CA GLY A 593 -14.71 -15.90 3.12
C GLY A 593 -15.95 -16.10 3.99
N ASP A 594 -17.07 -16.52 3.37
CA ASP A 594 -18.35 -16.77 4.03
C ASP A 594 -18.17 -17.32 5.45
N VAL A 595 -18.53 -16.52 6.46
CA VAL A 595 -18.40 -16.90 7.87
C VAL A 595 -19.32 -18.08 8.13
N VAL A 596 -18.77 -19.29 8.09
CA VAL A 596 -19.50 -20.49 8.52
C VAL A 596 -19.46 -20.50 10.05
N ILE A 597 -20.53 -20.00 10.68
CA ILE A 597 -20.81 -20.27 12.09
C ILE A 597 -20.71 -21.79 12.28
N PRO A 598 -19.87 -22.31 13.17
CA PRO A 598 -19.70 -23.75 13.30
C PRO A 598 -21.01 -24.35 13.81
N VAL A 599 -21.56 -25.34 13.10
CA VAL A 599 -22.81 -26.00 13.49
C VAL A 599 -22.50 -27.38 14.06
N LEU A 600 -22.83 -27.58 15.33
CA LEU A 600 -22.86 -28.91 15.92
C LEU A 600 -24.14 -29.63 15.48
N GLY A 601 -24.01 -30.82 14.88
CA GLY A 601 -25.12 -31.72 14.60
C GLY A 601 -25.69 -32.36 15.85
N ALA A 602 -26.69 -33.22 15.67
CA ALA A 602 -27.24 -34.02 16.76
C ALA A 602 -26.18 -35.03 17.24
N VAL A 603 -25.89 -35.03 18.53
CA VAL A 603 -24.96 -35.98 19.16
C VAL A 603 -25.56 -37.38 19.11
N TYR A 604 -24.79 -38.39 18.71
CA TYR A 604 -25.26 -39.78 18.66
C TYR A 604 -24.18 -40.82 19.01
N PRO A 605 -24.54 -41.96 19.63
CA PRO A 605 -25.83 -42.22 20.24
C PRO A 605 -26.01 -41.40 21.54
N ASN A 606 -27.18 -40.80 21.73
CA ASN A 606 -27.53 -39.94 22.87
C ASN A 606 -29.05 -40.01 23.06
N PRO A 607 -29.60 -40.25 24.28
CA PRO A 607 -28.94 -40.30 25.58
C PRO A 607 -28.36 -41.67 25.98
N GLY A 608 -27.48 -41.68 26.99
CA GLY A 608 -27.18 -42.85 27.82
C GLY A 608 -26.01 -43.73 27.37
N ASN A 609 -25.00 -43.17 26.71
CA ASN A 609 -23.90 -43.96 26.13
C ASN A 609 -22.54 -43.60 26.74
N PRO A 610 -21.59 -44.56 26.83
CA PRO A 610 -20.27 -44.32 27.42
C PRO A 610 -19.33 -43.54 26.48
N ALA A 611 -19.67 -43.43 25.20
CA ALA A 611 -19.00 -42.63 24.18
C ALA A 611 -20.05 -42.07 23.21
N VAL A 612 -19.78 -40.90 22.67
CA VAL A 612 -20.67 -40.21 21.72
C VAL A 612 -19.90 -39.68 20.51
N THR A 613 -20.59 -39.59 19.38
CA THR A 613 -20.14 -38.88 18.19
C THR A 613 -20.86 -37.53 18.12
N ILE A 614 -20.08 -36.48 17.88
CA ILE A 614 -20.52 -35.10 17.70
C ILE A 614 -20.24 -34.74 16.24
N PRO A 615 -21.27 -34.68 15.37
CA PRO A 615 -21.11 -34.20 14.01
C PRO A 615 -20.86 -32.70 14.02
N ILE A 616 -19.93 -32.24 13.20
CA ILE A 616 -19.53 -30.84 13.15
C ILE A 616 -19.52 -30.41 11.69
N LEU A 617 -20.43 -29.52 11.33
CA LEU A 617 -20.40 -28.87 10.02
C LEU A 617 -19.23 -27.89 10.02
N CYS A 618 -18.18 -28.25 9.30
CA CYS A 618 -16.99 -27.43 9.13
C CYS A 618 -17.09 -26.74 7.78
N GLY A 619 -17.04 -25.41 7.76
CA GLY A 619 -16.93 -24.64 6.53
C GLY A 619 -15.69 -25.03 5.72
N PRO A 620 -15.62 -24.68 4.43
CA PRO A 620 -14.42 -24.90 3.64
C PRO A 620 -13.23 -24.24 4.31
N ARG A 621 -12.07 -24.92 4.31
CA ARG A 621 -10.81 -24.41 4.88
C ARG A 621 -10.98 -23.81 6.29
N SER A 622 -11.49 -24.61 7.22
CA SER A 622 -11.78 -24.17 8.58
C SER A 622 -11.17 -25.07 9.65
N GLU A 623 -10.89 -24.48 10.80
CA GLU A 623 -10.57 -25.18 12.04
C GLU A 623 -11.64 -24.83 13.08
N VAL A 624 -12.26 -25.85 13.66
CA VAL A 624 -13.33 -25.74 14.66
C VAL A 624 -12.82 -26.29 15.98
N LEU A 625 -12.73 -25.44 16.99
CA LEU A 625 -12.45 -25.84 18.37
C LEU A 625 -13.76 -26.30 19.01
N VAL A 626 -13.85 -27.58 19.35
CA VAL A 626 -14.98 -28.15 20.09
C VAL A 626 -14.60 -28.31 21.55
N GLN A 627 -15.35 -27.67 22.44
CA GLN A 627 -15.15 -27.72 23.88
C GLN A 627 -16.31 -28.45 24.55
N ILE A 628 -15.99 -29.30 25.53
CA ILE A 628 -16.96 -30.04 26.34
C ILE A 628 -16.91 -29.51 27.76
N PHE A 629 -18.07 -29.16 28.30
CA PHE A 629 -18.24 -28.58 29.64
C PHE A 629 -19.12 -29.48 30.50
N ALA A 630 -18.84 -29.50 31.81
CA ALA A 630 -19.74 -30.04 32.82
C ALA A 630 -20.92 -29.07 33.09
N VAL A 631 -21.96 -29.54 33.78
CA VAL A 631 -23.16 -28.73 34.09
C VAL A 631 -22.85 -27.44 34.86
N ASN A 632 -21.78 -27.43 35.67
CA ASN A 632 -21.31 -26.27 36.40
C ASN A 632 -20.46 -25.29 35.56
N GLY A 633 -20.34 -25.53 34.24
CA GLY A 633 -19.55 -24.70 33.32
C GLY A 633 -18.05 -25.01 33.31
N ALA A 634 -17.57 -25.98 34.09
CA ALA A 634 -16.16 -26.36 34.08
C ALA A 634 -15.78 -27.05 32.76
N LEU A 635 -14.68 -26.61 32.13
CA LEU A 635 -14.15 -27.22 30.92
C LEU A 635 -13.60 -28.62 31.23
N VAL A 636 -14.13 -29.63 30.54
CA VAL A 636 -13.75 -31.04 30.67
C VAL A 636 -12.67 -31.41 29.66
N LYS A 637 -12.87 -31.04 28.39
CA LYS A 637 -11.97 -31.40 27.28
C LYS A 637 -12.17 -30.47 26.07
N SER A 638 -11.16 -30.40 25.21
CA SER A 638 -11.24 -29.67 23.93
C SER A 638 -10.65 -30.48 22.79
N PHE A 639 -11.17 -30.26 21.58
CA PHE A 639 -10.77 -30.94 20.35
C PHE A 639 -10.64 -29.93 19.22
N ASN A 640 -9.58 -30.05 18.42
CA ASN A 640 -9.45 -29.30 17.18
C ASN A 640 -9.89 -30.18 16.01
N VAL A 641 -10.94 -29.77 15.33
CA VAL A 641 -11.50 -30.48 14.18
C VAL A 641 -11.27 -29.65 12.93
N ARG A 642 -10.70 -30.27 11.89
CA ARG A 642 -10.20 -29.57 10.70
C ARG A 642 -10.95 -29.98 9.45
N ASN A 643 -11.27 -29.00 8.62
CA ASN A 643 -11.65 -29.20 7.23
C ASN A 643 -10.64 -28.51 6.31
N PRO A 644 -9.68 -29.24 5.73
CA PRO A 644 -8.75 -28.67 4.75
C PRO A 644 -9.38 -28.56 3.34
N GLY A 645 -10.58 -29.10 3.12
CA GLY A 645 -11.24 -29.14 1.82
C GLY A 645 -11.86 -27.80 1.41
N HIS A 646 -12.08 -27.64 0.10
CA HIS A 646 -12.64 -26.44 -0.51
C HIS A 646 -14.19 -26.38 -0.44
N SER A 647 -14.80 -27.40 0.16
CA SER A 647 -16.25 -27.49 0.37
C SER A 647 -16.54 -27.66 1.85
N THR A 648 -17.72 -27.23 2.28
CA THR A 648 -18.24 -27.55 3.61
C THR A 648 -18.33 -29.07 3.78
N VAL A 649 -17.84 -29.61 4.89
CA VAL A 649 -17.91 -31.04 5.21
C VAL A 649 -18.43 -31.26 6.63
N VAL A 650 -19.06 -32.41 6.87
CA VAL A 650 -19.41 -32.85 8.22
C VAL A 650 -18.28 -33.73 8.75
N GLN A 651 -17.59 -33.28 9.80
CA GLN A 651 -16.61 -34.06 10.54
C GLN A 651 -17.25 -34.72 11.75
N ASN A 652 -16.95 -36.00 11.98
CA ASN A 652 -17.51 -36.76 13.10
C ASN A 652 -16.46 -36.89 14.22
N LEU A 653 -16.63 -36.09 15.27
CA LEU A 653 -15.78 -36.13 16.45
C LEU A 653 -16.28 -37.16 17.46
N THR A 654 -15.46 -38.14 17.83
CA THR A 654 -15.80 -39.09 18.89
C THR A 654 -15.23 -38.66 20.24
N TRP A 655 -16.09 -38.43 21.23
CA TRP A 655 -15.69 -38.26 22.63
C TRP A 655 -16.00 -39.52 23.43
N LYS A 656 -14.99 -40.05 24.12
CA LYS A 656 -15.09 -41.30 24.90
C LYS A 656 -15.50 -41.06 26.36
N GLY A 657 -15.98 -39.87 26.72
CA GLY A 657 -16.35 -39.58 28.11
C GLY A 657 -15.13 -39.51 29.04
N ASP A 658 -14.04 -38.92 28.56
CA ASP A 658 -12.79 -38.72 29.30
C ASP A 658 -12.41 -37.23 29.39
N ASP A 659 -11.67 -36.86 30.42
CA ASP A 659 -11.16 -35.50 30.63
C ASP A 659 -9.83 -35.25 29.88
N LYS A 660 -9.25 -34.07 30.09
CA LYS A 660 -7.94 -33.68 29.52
C LYS A 660 -6.77 -34.59 29.95
N ALA A 661 -6.88 -35.30 31.07
CA ALA A 661 -5.87 -36.24 31.55
C ALA A 661 -6.13 -37.68 31.06
N GLY A 662 -7.15 -37.88 30.22
CA GLY A 662 -7.56 -39.20 29.74
C GLY A 662 -8.30 -40.03 30.79
N LYS A 663 -8.70 -39.42 31.92
CA LYS A 663 -9.46 -40.11 32.96
C LYS A 663 -10.95 -40.03 32.65
N ASN A 664 -11.65 -41.13 32.90
CA ASN A 664 -13.10 -41.18 32.71
C ASN A 664 -13.83 -40.16 33.61
N VAL A 665 -14.80 -39.45 33.03
CA VAL A 665 -15.71 -38.57 33.79
C VAL A 665 -16.95 -39.33 34.25
N SER A 666 -17.68 -38.79 35.23
CA SER A 666 -18.89 -39.41 35.79
C SER A 666 -20.04 -39.45 34.79
N SER A 667 -20.95 -40.42 34.94
CA SER A 667 -22.26 -40.41 34.27
C SER A 667 -22.99 -39.09 34.60
N GLY A 668 -23.64 -38.49 33.61
CA GLY A 668 -24.27 -37.17 33.77
C GLY A 668 -24.44 -36.39 32.48
N VAL A 669 -24.86 -35.14 32.63
CA VAL A 669 -25.10 -34.21 31.52
C VAL A 669 -23.85 -33.36 31.27
N TYR A 670 -23.49 -33.22 30.01
CA TYR A 670 -22.40 -32.37 29.53
C TYR A 670 -22.87 -31.51 28.36
N PHE A 671 -22.15 -30.44 28.08
CA PHE A 671 -22.46 -29.52 27.00
C PHE A 671 -21.29 -29.41 26.04
N ALA A 672 -21.53 -29.64 24.75
CA ALA A 672 -20.56 -29.33 23.70
C ALA A 672 -20.84 -27.96 23.10
N GLN A 673 -19.78 -27.19 22.87
CA GLN A 673 -19.76 -25.92 22.16
C GLN A 673 -18.73 -26.00 21.04
N ALA A 674 -19.02 -25.40 19.89
CA ALA A 674 -18.03 -25.22 18.84
C ALA A 674 -17.67 -23.74 18.67
N ILE A 675 -16.41 -23.47 18.37
CA ILE A 675 -15.85 -22.13 18.14
C ILE A 675 -15.04 -22.17 16.85
N ALA A 676 -15.29 -21.25 15.94
CA ALA A 676 -14.52 -21.09 14.70
C ALA A 676 -14.45 -19.60 14.35
N ALA A 677 -13.25 -19.11 14.01
CA ALA A 677 -13.01 -17.70 13.63
C ALA A 677 -13.61 -16.66 14.62
N GLY A 678 -13.59 -16.95 15.93
CA GLY A 678 -14.18 -16.07 16.96
C GLY A 678 -15.70 -16.18 17.13
N HIS A 679 -16.39 -16.98 16.31
CA HIS A 679 -17.83 -17.23 16.40
C HIS A 679 -18.15 -18.53 17.13
N GLN A 680 -19.12 -18.48 18.05
CA GLN A 680 -19.65 -19.65 18.75
C GLN A 680 -20.81 -20.28 17.96
N SER A 681 -20.99 -21.59 18.09
CA SER A 681 -22.16 -22.30 17.54
C SER A 681 -23.47 -21.73 18.08
N ALA A 682 -24.53 -21.75 17.25
CA ALA A 682 -25.88 -21.41 17.68
C ALA A 682 -26.40 -22.46 18.71
N GLY A 683 -26.08 -22.22 19.98
CA GLY A 683 -26.43 -23.07 21.11
C GLY A 683 -25.41 -24.17 21.45
N LEU A 684 -25.52 -24.67 22.67
CA LEU A 684 -24.80 -25.84 23.16
C LEU A 684 -25.50 -27.13 22.69
N ARG A 685 -24.76 -28.24 22.56
CA ARG A 685 -25.34 -29.58 22.40
C ARG A 685 -25.24 -30.36 23.70
N THR A 686 -26.39 -30.80 24.19
CA THR A 686 -26.48 -31.64 25.39
C THR A 686 -26.01 -33.05 25.08
N ILE A 687 -25.09 -33.56 25.91
CA ILE A 687 -24.58 -34.92 25.89
C ILE A 687 -25.03 -35.57 27.20
N MET A 688 -25.79 -36.65 27.14
CA MET A 688 -26.12 -37.46 28.33
C MET A 688 -25.26 -38.71 28.32
N LEU A 689 -24.20 -38.69 29.12
CA LEU A 689 -23.27 -39.79 29.26
C LEU A 689 -23.80 -40.75 30.32
N CYS A 690 -23.92 -42.04 30.00
CA CYS A 690 -24.15 -43.08 30.99
C CYS A 690 -23.03 -44.12 30.88
N ARG A 691 -22.43 -44.39 32.03
CA ARG A 691 -21.41 -45.40 32.25
C ARG A 691 -21.83 -46.27 33.42
#